data_AF-A0A4P5XJD4-F1
#
_entry.id   AF-A0A4P5XJD4-F1
#
_cell.length_a   1.000
_cell.length_b   1.000
_cell.length_c   1.000
_cell.angle_alpha   90.00
_cell.angle_beta   90.00
_cell.angle_gamma   90.00
#
_symmetry.space_group_name_H-M   'P 1'
#
loop_
_entity.id
_entity.type
_entity.pdbx_description
1 polymer ?
#
loop_
_entity_poly.entity_id
_entity_poly.type
_entity_poly.pdbx_seq_one_letter_code
_entity_poly.pdbx_strand_id
1 'polypeptide(L)'
;MLTKNPAVLPIRKPNTLRSSAPTKAIGGLIKSIASRAMRTSIACIALVAVSLAVATSASAQCDPQWQPFDPTTASLPGTNNPVLASTMWDPDGPGPQTPKLVVAGSFTVASNVVVNHIAAFDPATGEWAPLGTGMNNWVYALATLPSGELVAGGSFTTAGGVAANCIARWNAASGQWAPLGGGMNGDVRALATLPSGDLVAGGIFHVAGGVSASKIARWNALTGQWAPLGTGLGDGVLALTTLPDGDVVAGGFFGTAGGVRANFIARWNAATGQWAPLGTGMNGEVYALATLPSGDLVAGGFFSIAGGVGVNRIARWNAATGQWAALGTGMNGLVLALTTLPNGDLSAGGGFTTAGGVAANNIARWNAATGQWAPIGTGVNNTVHALTTLPSGDLVAGGSFSGAGPVFSVTGAVAASRVARWNATTGLWAPLGSGMNGLTRAFTTLPGGDLVAGGNFIRAGGVGANRIARWNAANGQWAPLGTGMNGPVYDVITLPSGDLVAGGSFTTAGGSGGNNIARWNDVTGQWVPFGAGLNGAVHALTTLPNGDLVAGGFFTSAGGVSARYIARWNAATGQWGALGTSISGFVYDLVTLPNGDVVAGGSFTTAGGVAVNNIARWNAATGQWTPLDTGLNGTVSTLTTLPNGDLVAGGFFTSAGGVSARYIARWNAATGQWAAFGTGMNNIVFTLSALPSGDLLAAGLFTTADGVAANRVARWNAATGQWAPLGTGVDSAGDVGVYALTTLPNGDLVAGGDFTTAGGVVAPFIARWGCVRTCDDIDFNNNSVFPEDADVIDFFNVLAGGECAACNDIDFNNNQVFPEDADVIDFFNVLAGGTCP
;
A
#
# COMPACT_ATOMS: atom_id res chain seq x y z
N MET A 1 53.51 -45.64 24.22
CA MET A 1 52.18 -45.15 24.65
C MET A 1 52.38 -43.93 25.55
N LEU A 2 51.44 -42.96 25.53
CA LEU A 2 51.07 -42.03 26.61
C LEU A 2 52.18 -41.29 27.42
N THR A 3 52.19 -39.96 27.60
CA THR A 3 51.47 -38.84 26.96
C THR A 3 52.19 -37.54 27.36
N LYS A 4 52.03 -36.43 26.62
CA LYS A 4 52.47 -35.08 27.05
C LYS A 4 51.32 -34.08 27.04
N ASN A 5 51.40 -33.15 27.99
CA ASN A 5 50.65 -31.90 28.20
C ASN A 5 51.64 -30.92 28.89
N PRO A 6 51.40 -29.61 29.08
CA PRO A 6 50.24 -28.79 28.71
C PRO A 6 50.62 -27.56 27.84
N ALA A 7 49.95 -26.41 28.00
CA ALA A 7 49.92 -25.28 27.05
C ALA A 7 50.22 -23.88 27.70
N VAL A 8 50.01 -22.80 26.92
CA VAL A 8 49.83 -21.36 27.30
C VAL A 8 51.07 -20.44 27.42
N LEU A 9 51.27 -19.57 26.38
CA LEU A 9 51.38 -18.07 26.33
C LEU A 9 52.11 -17.23 27.45
N PRO A 10 52.39 -15.89 27.30
CA PRO A 10 52.51 -14.96 26.14
C PRO A 10 53.71 -13.92 26.22
N ILE A 11 53.69 -12.86 25.36
CA ILE A 11 54.15 -11.42 25.58
C ILE A 11 55.32 -10.80 24.73
N ARG A 12 54.92 -9.86 23.83
CA ARG A 12 55.46 -8.55 23.32
C ARG A 12 56.99 -8.19 23.15
N LYS A 13 57.34 -7.77 21.90
CA LYS A 13 57.89 -6.46 21.38
C LYS A 13 58.58 -5.45 22.35
N PRO A 14 59.58 -4.59 21.94
CA PRO A 14 59.48 -3.66 20.76
C PRO A 14 60.76 -3.10 20.04
N ASN A 15 60.56 -2.31 18.95
CA ASN A 15 61.33 -1.13 18.43
C ASN A 15 62.86 -1.23 18.04
N THR A 16 63.49 -0.42 17.15
CA THR A 16 63.11 0.56 16.08
C THR A 16 64.32 0.96 15.18
N LEU A 17 64.06 1.34 13.91
CA LEU A 17 64.78 2.34 13.06
C LEU A 17 66.30 2.23 12.75
N ARG A 18 66.67 2.17 11.45
CA ARG A 18 67.31 3.29 10.68
C ARG A 18 67.53 2.95 9.19
N SER A 19 67.97 3.93 8.40
CA SER A 19 67.96 3.98 6.92
C SER A 19 69.34 4.23 6.28
N SER A 20 69.54 3.88 5.00
CA SER A 20 70.41 4.63 4.06
C SER A 20 70.23 4.18 2.59
N ALA A 21 70.52 5.10 1.65
CA ALA A 21 70.67 4.87 0.20
C ALA A 21 71.45 6.06 -0.44
N PRO A 22 72.20 5.86 -1.54
CA PRO A 22 72.69 6.98 -2.37
C PRO A 22 72.54 6.79 -3.91
N THR A 23 72.69 7.90 -4.67
CA THR A 23 72.57 8.00 -6.16
C THR A 23 73.95 7.91 -6.88
N LYS A 24 74.13 7.86 -8.21
CA LYS A 24 73.31 8.23 -9.41
C LYS A 24 73.64 7.23 -10.59
N ALA A 25 73.77 7.45 -11.91
CA ALA A 25 73.84 8.63 -12.80
C ALA A 25 73.52 8.28 -14.29
N ILE A 26 73.08 9.28 -15.07
CA ILE A 26 73.41 9.65 -16.49
C ILE A 26 73.70 8.55 -17.55
N GLY A 27 73.07 8.63 -18.75
CA GLY A 27 73.59 7.99 -19.99
C GLY A 27 72.61 7.86 -21.19
N GLY A 28 72.39 8.92 -21.97
CA GLY A 28 71.33 9.01 -22.99
C GLY A 28 71.36 8.05 -24.21
N LEU A 29 70.17 7.66 -24.68
CA LEU A 29 69.90 7.00 -25.96
C LEU A 29 69.99 7.99 -27.15
N ILE A 30 70.93 7.80 -28.10
CA ILE A 30 70.93 8.49 -29.40
C ILE A 30 71.47 7.57 -30.51
N LYS A 31 70.76 7.48 -31.65
CA LYS A 31 71.10 6.80 -32.93
C LYS A 31 71.31 5.27 -32.80
N SER A 32 70.41 4.44 -33.33
CA SER A 32 70.11 4.38 -34.77
C SER A 32 68.61 4.45 -35.13
N ILE A 33 68.20 5.59 -35.68
CA ILE A 33 66.89 5.76 -36.35
C ILE A 33 67.15 6.09 -37.81
N ALA A 34 66.86 5.15 -38.72
CA ALA A 34 66.50 5.36 -40.13
C ALA A 34 66.30 4.00 -40.84
N SER A 35 65.10 3.73 -41.39
CA SER A 35 64.79 2.86 -42.56
C SER A 35 63.46 2.08 -42.52
N ARG A 36 62.77 1.92 -41.37
CA ARG A 36 61.53 1.10 -41.29
C ARG A 36 60.25 1.78 -40.79
N ALA A 37 60.29 3.07 -40.42
CA ALA A 37 59.14 3.80 -39.88
C ALA A 37 58.37 4.64 -40.93
N MET A 38 58.06 4.08 -42.10
CA MET A 38 57.24 4.77 -43.13
C MET A 38 56.52 3.81 -44.09
N ARG A 39 55.69 2.90 -43.57
CA ARG A 39 54.74 2.10 -44.39
C ARG A 39 53.52 1.50 -43.69
N THR A 40 53.32 1.75 -42.39
CA THR A 40 52.23 1.15 -41.59
C THR A 40 51.21 2.15 -41.03
N SER A 41 51.40 3.46 -41.25
CA SER A 41 50.58 4.53 -40.63
C SER A 41 49.35 4.98 -41.43
N ILE A 42 48.94 4.25 -42.49
CA ILE A 42 47.78 4.61 -43.32
C ILE A 42 46.62 3.59 -43.17
N ALA A 43 46.90 2.33 -42.81
CA ALA A 43 45.87 1.31 -42.63
C ALA A 43 45.00 1.54 -41.39
N CYS A 44 45.61 1.95 -40.26
CA CYS A 44 44.90 2.05 -38.98
C CYS A 44 43.97 3.27 -38.84
N ILE A 45 43.99 4.22 -39.79
CA ILE A 45 43.10 5.40 -39.77
C ILE A 45 41.80 5.12 -40.55
N ALA A 46 41.83 4.22 -41.53
CA ALA A 46 40.63 3.82 -42.27
C ALA A 46 39.68 2.91 -41.45
N LEU A 47 40.23 2.02 -40.61
CA LEU A 47 39.41 1.05 -39.86
C LEU A 47 38.62 1.65 -38.68
N VAL A 48 39.00 2.82 -38.18
CA VAL A 48 38.32 3.52 -37.08
C VAL A 48 37.18 4.43 -37.59
N ALA A 49 37.12 4.67 -38.91
CA ALA A 49 36.14 5.56 -39.55
C ALA A 49 34.89 4.84 -40.11
N VAL A 50 34.82 3.51 -40.00
CA VAL A 50 33.74 2.68 -40.58
C VAL A 50 32.87 2.00 -39.52
N SER A 51 33.26 2.05 -38.24
CA SER A 51 32.43 1.61 -37.10
C SER A 51 31.46 2.68 -36.57
N LEU A 52 31.47 3.91 -37.12
CA LEU A 52 30.53 4.98 -36.78
C LEU A 52 29.25 5.00 -37.66
N ALA A 53 28.85 3.83 -38.15
CA ALA A 53 27.49 3.49 -38.58
C ALA A 53 27.42 1.96 -38.67
N VAL A 54 26.60 1.22 -37.92
CA VAL A 54 25.36 1.62 -37.24
C VAL A 54 25.48 1.35 -35.74
N ALA A 55 25.66 2.41 -34.95
CA ALA A 55 25.19 2.38 -33.57
C ALA A 55 23.67 2.53 -33.63
N THR A 56 22.95 1.42 -33.72
CA THR A 56 21.54 1.39 -33.34
C THR A 56 21.47 1.96 -31.93
N SER A 57 20.48 2.81 -31.66
CA SER A 57 20.12 3.10 -30.29
C SER A 57 19.88 1.76 -29.60
N ALA A 58 20.65 1.45 -28.55
CA ALA A 58 20.28 0.39 -27.63
C ALA A 58 18.91 0.77 -27.07
N SER A 59 17.87 0.15 -27.63
CA SER A 59 16.56 0.09 -26.98
C SER A 59 16.79 -0.51 -25.60
N ALA A 60 16.06 -0.03 -24.59
CA ALA A 60 15.87 -0.89 -23.43
C ALA A 60 15.26 -2.21 -23.95
N GLN A 61 15.77 -3.37 -23.52
CA GLN A 61 15.22 -4.68 -23.87
C GLN A 61 13.74 -4.83 -23.46
N CYS A 62 13.25 -3.90 -22.65
CA CYS A 62 11.97 -3.87 -21.98
C CYS A 62 11.49 -2.42 -21.84
N ASP A 63 10.22 -2.14 -22.15
CA ASP A 63 9.61 -0.86 -21.80
C ASP A 63 9.44 -0.79 -20.26
N PRO A 64 10.03 0.20 -19.57
CA PRO A 64 9.92 0.30 -18.13
C PRO A 64 8.49 0.65 -17.73
N GLN A 65 8.03 0.04 -16.64
CA GLN A 65 6.66 0.17 -16.15
C GLN A 65 6.62 0.23 -14.62
N TRP A 66 5.50 0.68 -14.06
CA TRP A 66 5.31 0.67 -12.62
C TRP A 66 4.99 -0.74 -12.13
N GLN A 67 5.63 -1.11 -11.03
CA GLN A 67 5.54 -2.38 -10.35
C GLN A 67 5.32 -2.12 -8.85
N PRO A 68 4.78 -3.09 -8.09
CA PRO A 68 4.92 -3.07 -6.65
C PRO A 68 6.42 -3.10 -6.31
N PHE A 69 6.85 -2.37 -5.29
CA PHE A 69 8.29 -2.28 -4.98
C PHE A 69 8.93 -3.64 -4.63
N ASP A 70 8.15 -4.53 -4.03
CA ASP A 70 8.46 -5.94 -3.83
C ASP A 70 7.18 -6.75 -4.15
N PRO A 71 7.18 -7.62 -5.18
CA PRO A 71 5.99 -8.38 -5.56
C PRO A 71 5.54 -9.38 -4.49
N THR A 72 6.44 -9.79 -3.58
CA THR A 72 6.15 -10.77 -2.52
C THR A 72 5.49 -10.15 -1.28
N THR A 73 5.61 -8.83 -1.05
CA THR A 73 5.08 -8.16 0.17
C THR A 73 4.37 -6.81 -0.04
N ALA A 74 3.90 -6.47 -1.24
CA ALA A 74 3.21 -5.20 -1.52
C ALA A 74 1.68 -5.29 -1.45
N SER A 75 1.08 -5.34 -0.25
CA SER A 75 -0.38 -5.40 -0.09
C SER A 75 -0.98 -4.59 1.07
N LEU A 76 -2.27 -4.26 0.94
CA LEU A 76 -3.06 -3.65 2.01
C LEU A 76 -3.44 -4.69 3.09
N PRO A 77 -3.42 -4.36 4.39
CA PRO A 77 -3.92 -5.25 5.45
C PRO A 77 -5.46 -5.28 5.51
N GLY A 78 -6.12 -5.77 4.46
CA GLY A 78 -7.57 -5.78 4.26
C GLY A 78 -7.99 -5.14 2.92
N THR A 79 -9.05 -4.32 2.91
CA THR A 79 -9.59 -3.65 1.71
C THR A 79 -9.50 -2.12 1.79
N ASN A 80 -9.49 -1.44 0.63
CA ASN A 80 -9.34 0.03 0.59
C ASN A 80 -10.58 0.82 1.04
N ASN A 81 -11.80 0.31 0.79
CA ASN A 81 -13.08 0.91 1.22
C ASN A 81 -13.94 -0.12 1.98
N PRO A 82 -15.04 0.31 2.66
CA PRO A 82 -15.84 -0.59 3.50
C PRO A 82 -16.36 -1.85 2.79
N VAL A 83 -16.16 -2.97 3.47
CA VAL A 83 -16.93 -4.21 3.28
C VAL A 83 -18.32 -4.01 3.87
N LEU A 84 -19.35 -4.44 3.14
CA LEU A 84 -20.76 -4.32 3.47
C LEU A 84 -21.45 -5.69 3.58
N ALA A 85 -20.92 -6.72 2.92
CA ALA A 85 -21.37 -8.10 3.01
C ALA A 85 -20.18 -9.07 3.05
N SER A 86 -20.36 -10.21 3.71
CA SER A 86 -19.42 -11.33 3.65
C SER A 86 -20.14 -12.67 3.85
N THR A 87 -19.62 -13.73 3.25
CA THR A 87 -20.14 -15.11 3.40
C THR A 87 -19.02 -16.13 3.22
N MET A 88 -19.24 -17.37 3.66
CA MET A 88 -18.45 -18.51 3.19
C MET A 88 -19.05 -19.06 1.89
N TRP A 89 -18.19 -19.42 0.96
CA TRP A 89 -18.55 -19.96 -0.35
C TRP A 89 -17.71 -21.19 -0.67
N ASP A 90 -18.37 -22.26 -1.09
CA ASP A 90 -17.75 -23.53 -1.47
C ASP A 90 -17.75 -23.65 -3.00
N PRO A 91 -16.58 -23.60 -3.68
CA PRO A 91 -16.54 -23.48 -5.14
C PRO A 91 -17.11 -24.68 -5.90
N ASP A 92 -16.98 -25.91 -5.38
CA ASP A 92 -17.56 -27.12 -5.95
C ASP A 92 -18.72 -27.72 -5.14
N GLY A 93 -19.25 -26.96 -4.18
CA GLY A 93 -20.30 -27.42 -3.28
C GLY A 93 -19.75 -28.48 -2.30
N PRO A 94 -20.50 -29.56 -1.99
CA PRO A 94 -20.00 -30.66 -1.17
C PRO A 94 -18.90 -31.49 -1.87
N GLY A 95 -17.71 -30.91 -2.02
CA GLY A 95 -16.58 -31.44 -2.79
C GLY A 95 -15.24 -31.42 -2.04
N PRO A 96 -14.11 -31.62 -2.77
CA PRO A 96 -12.77 -31.64 -2.21
C PRO A 96 -12.11 -30.25 -2.05
N GLN A 97 -12.68 -29.16 -2.59
CA GLN A 97 -12.11 -27.83 -2.41
C GLN A 97 -12.35 -27.29 -0.99
N THR A 98 -11.54 -26.32 -0.58
CA THR A 98 -11.68 -25.64 0.71
C THR A 98 -12.61 -24.42 0.57
N PRO A 99 -13.64 -24.29 1.43
CA PRO A 99 -14.52 -23.11 1.43
C PRO A 99 -13.75 -21.80 1.58
N LYS A 100 -14.00 -20.88 0.66
CA LYS A 100 -13.37 -19.55 0.61
C LYS A 100 -14.25 -18.52 1.29
N LEU A 101 -13.65 -17.56 1.99
CA LEU A 101 -14.36 -16.38 2.44
C LEU A 101 -14.60 -15.48 1.22
N VAL A 102 -15.82 -14.98 1.03
CA VAL A 102 -16.09 -13.93 0.06
C VAL A 102 -16.51 -12.68 0.83
N VAL A 103 -15.94 -11.54 0.46
CA VAL A 103 -16.36 -10.23 0.96
C VAL A 103 -16.78 -9.34 -0.21
N ALA A 104 -17.71 -8.43 0.04
CA ALA A 104 -18.22 -7.51 -0.96
C ALA A 104 -18.61 -6.16 -0.33
N GLY A 105 -18.65 -5.10 -1.12
CA GLY A 105 -18.90 -3.75 -0.61
C GLY A 105 -18.61 -2.66 -1.61
N SER A 106 -17.81 -1.68 -1.19
CA SER A 106 -17.45 -0.49 -1.97
C SER A 106 -15.97 -0.42 -2.37
N PHE A 107 -15.18 -1.45 -2.04
CA PHE A 107 -13.74 -1.50 -2.30
C PHE A 107 -13.38 -1.82 -3.75
N THR A 108 -12.18 -1.40 -4.15
CA THR A 108 -11.57 -1.67 -5.46
C THR A 108 -10.20 -2.37 -5.35
N VAL A 109 -9.72 -2.58 -4.12
CA VAL A 109 -8.50 -3.34 -3.82
C VAL A 109 -8.74 -4.19 -2.56
N ALA A 110 -8.33 -5.46 -2.62
CA ALA A 110 -8.23 -6.36 -1.48
C ALA A 110 -6.81 -6.92 -1.43
N SER A 111 -6.07 -6.67 -0.36
CA SER A 111 -4.64 -6.99 -0.28
C SER A 111 -3.84 -6.34 -1.42
N ASN A 112 -3.21 -7.14 -2.27
CA ASN A 112 -2.42 -6.82 -3.47
C ASN A 112 -3.27 -6.90 -4.75
N VAL A 113 -4.54 -7.27 -4.64
CA VAL A 113 -5.37 -7.68 -5.78
C VAL A 113 -6.33 -6.56 -6.15
N VAL A 114 -6.28 -6.13 -7.42
CA VAL A 114 -7.32 -5.29 -8.03
C VAL A 114 -8.59 -6.13 -8.17
N VAL A 115 -9.67 -5.64 -7.58
CA VAL A 115 -10.97 -6.33 -7.49
C VAL A 115 -12.06 -5.29 -7.63
N ASN A 116 -13.20 -5.58 -8.26
CA ASN A 116 -14.27 -4.57 -8.34
C ASN A 116 -15.44 -4.98 -7.43
N HIS A 117 -15.47 -4.38 -6.24
CA HIS A 117 -16.53 -4.47 -5.22
C HIS A 117 -16.85 -5.86 -4.64
N ILE A 118 -16.16 -6.91 -5.08
CA ILE A 118 -16.24 -8.27 -4.55
C ILE A 118 -14.89 -8.99 -4.69
N ALA A 119 -14.49 -9.75 -3.66
CA ALA A 119 -13.25 -10.52 -3.64
C ALA A 119 -13.42 -11.83 -2.86
N ALA A 120 -12.71 -12.88 -3.28
CA ALA A 120 -12.54 -14.09 -2.50
C ALA A 120 -11.22 -14.03 -1.70
N PHE A 121 -11.20 -14.69 -0.55
CA PHE A 121 -10.04 -14.92 0.30
C PHE A 121 -9.98 -16.39 0.64
N ASP A 122 -8.82 -17.03 0.44
CA ASP A 122 -8.62 -18.42 0.76
C ASP A 122 -8.09 -18.58 2.21
N PRO A 123 -8.85 -19.18 3.13
CA PRO A 123 -8.42 -19.32 4.52
C PRO A 123 -7.25 -20.30 4.72
N ALA A 124 -6.91 -21.13 3.72
CA ALA A 124 -5.84 -22.10 3.80
C ALA A 124 -4.49 -21.51 3.33
N THR A 125 -4.47 -20.75 2.22
CA THR A 125 -3.24 -20.08 1.75
C THR A 125 -3.03 -18.69 2.37
N GLY A 126 -4.11 -18.01 2.76
CA GLY A 126 -4.07 -16.63 3.25
C GLY A 126 -4.10 -15.57 2.16
N GLU A 127 -4.45 -15.94 0.93
CA GLU A 127 -4.41 -15.08 -0.26
C GLU A 127 -5.78 -14.52 -0.63
N TRP A 128 -5.80 -13.38 -1.30
CA TRP A 128 -7.00 -12.83 -1.95
C TRP A 128 -7.00 -13.18 -3.45
N ALA A 129 -8.20 -13.25 -4.04
CA ALA A 129 -8.40 -13.50 -5.47
C ALA A 129 -9.58 -12.67 -6.02
N PRO A 130 -9.51 -12.23 -7.28
CA PRO A 130 -10.62 -11.57 -7.94
C PRO A 130 -11.67 -12.60 -8.37
N LEU A 131 -12.95 -12.21 -8.38
CA LEU A 131 -14.01 -13.00 -9.01
C LEU A 131 -14.32 -12.39 -10.38
N GLY A 132 -13.56 -12.83 -11.38
CA GLY A 132 -13.54 -12.23 -12.72
C GLY A 132 -13.20 -10.73 -12.65
N THR A 133 -13.79 -9.92 -13.52
CA THR A 133 -13.64 -8.46 -13.47
C THR A 133 -14.52 -7.76 -12.42
N GLY A 134 -15.24 -8.50 -11.58
CA GLY A 134 -16.09 -7.95 -10.50
C GLY A 134 -17.32 -7.16 -10.98
N MET A 135 -17.73 -6.16 -10.21
CA MET A 135 -18.97 -5.37 -10.40
C MET A 135 -18.69 -3.89 -10.66
N ASN A 136 -19.52 -3.22 -11.47
CA ASN A 136 -19.35 -1.77 -11.74
C ASN A 136 -19.92 -0.81 -10.68
N ASN A 137 -20.54 -1.32 -9.62
CA ASN A 137 -21.03 -0.54 -8.48
C ASN A 137 -21.16 -1.43 -7.23
N TRP A 138 -21.46 -0.83 -6.07
CA TRP A 138 -21.38 -1.50 -4.77
C TRP A 138 -22.26 -2.76 -4.66
N VAL A 139 -21.76 -3.71 -3.89
CA VAL A 139 -22.47 -4.95 -3.51
C VAL A 139 -22.89 -4.84 -2.04
N TYR A 140 -24.16 -5.13 -1.76
CA TYR A 140 -24.76 -5.03 -0.42
C TYR A 140 -25.11 -6.40 0.18
N ALA A 141 -25.27 -7.44 -0.64
CA ALA A 141 -25.64 -8.77 -0.19
C ALA A 141 -24.88 -9.86 -0.94
N LEU A 142 -24.58 -10.94 -0.22
CA LEU A 142 -24.06 -12.20 -0.77
C LEU A 142 -24.94 -13.35 -0.28
N ALA A 143 -25.11 -14.37 -1.11
CA ALA A 143 -25.65 -15.67 -0.72
C ALA A 143 -25.00 -16.78 -1.54
N THR A 144 -25.11 -18.01 -1.08
CA THR A 144 -24.56 -19.19 -1.75
C THR A 144 -25.67 -20.21 -1.98
N LEU A 145 -25.66 -20.84 -3.15
CA LEU A 145 -26.62 -21.86 -3.54
C LEU A 145 -26.04 -23.25 -3.28
N PRO A 146 -26.89 -24.29 -3.05
CA PRO A 146 -26.41 -25.67 -2.88
C PRO A 146 -25.68 -26.24 -4.13
N SER A 147 -25.74 -25.54 -5.27
CA SER A 147 -25.00 -25.85 -6.50
C SER A 147 -23.52 -25.44 -6.47
N GLY A 148 -23.03 -24.81 -5.40
CA GLY A 148 -21.71 -24.18 -5.36
C GLY A 148 -21.65 -22.80 -6.07
N GLU A 149 -22.77 -22.32 -6.61
CA GLU A 149 -22.83 -20.97 -7.19
C GLU A 149 -22.95 -19.89 -6.09
N LEU A 150 -22.13 -18.85 -6.22
CA LEU A 150 -22.19 -17.63 -5.40
C LEU A 150 -23.14 -16.63 -6.05
N VAL A 151 -23.96 -15.92 -5.27
CA VAL A 151 -24.84 -14.85 -5.76
C VAL A 151 -24.51 -13.54 -5.06
N ALA A 152 -24.40 -12.47 -5.85
CA ALA A 152 -24.16 -11.11 -5.37
C ALA A 152 -25.36 -10.21 -5.71
N GLY A 153 -25.73 -9.33 -4.78
CA GLY A 153 -26.79 -8.34 -4.94
C GLY A 153 -26.31 -6.94 -4.53
N GLY A 154 -26.68 -5.91 -5.29
CA GLY A 154 -26.17 -4.55 -5.09
C GLY A 154 -26.83 -3.50 -5.98
N SER A 155 -26.13 -2.41 -6.26
CA SER A 155 -26.53 -1.31 -7.18
C SER A 155 -25.81 -1.36 -8.53
N PHE A 156 -25.18 -2.47 -8.87
CA PHE A 156 -24.45 -2.65 -10.13
C PHE A 156 -25.38 -2.89 -11.32
N THR A 157 -24.88 -2.64 -12.52
CA THR A 157 -25.55 -2.94 -13.80
C THR A 157 -24.75 -3.90 -14.68
N THR A 158 -23.48 -4.14 -14.35
CA THR A 158 -22.65 -5.17 -14.99
C THR A 158 -21.86 -5.98 -13.96
N ALA A 159 -21.74 -7.27 -14.21
CA ALA A 159 -20.96 -8.23 -13.44
C ALA A 159 -20.05 -9.02 -14.40
N GLY A 160 -18.76 -9.13 -14.14
CA GLY A 160 -17.82 -9.80 -15.05
C GLY A 160 -17.74 -9.18 -16.46
N GLY A 161 -18.13 -7.91 -16.61
CA GLY A 161 -18.30 -7.25 -17.90
C GLY A 161 -19.61 -7.56 -18.64
N VAL A 162 -20.40 -8.56 -18.21
CA VAL A 162 -21.73 -8.83 -18.79
C VAL A 162 -22.82 -8.00 -18.10
N ALA A 163 -23.88 -7.67 -18.84
CA ALA A 163 -25.02 -6.92 -18.31
C ALA A 163 -25.78 -7.76 -17.26
N ALA A 164 -25.86 -7.26 -16.03
CA ALA A 164 -26.51 -7.92 -14.91
C ALA A 164 -27.06 -6.85 -13.94
N ASN A 165 -28.36 -6.57 -14.02
CA ASN A 165 -28.98 -5.49 -13.28
C ASN A 165 -29.20 -5.89 -11.80
N CYS A 166 -28.39 -5.32 -10.91
CA CYS A 166 -28.47 -5.37 -9.44
C CYS A 166 -28.37 -6.78 -8.80
N ILE A 167 -28.31 -7.85 -9.58
CA ILE A 167 -28.10 -9.23 -9.15
C ILE A 167 -27.39 -10.07 -10.21
N ALA A 168 -26.40 -10.85 -9.80
CA ALA A 168 -25.62 -11.75 -10.64
C ALA A 168 -25.19 -13.00 -9.87
N ARG A 169 -24.95 -14.11 -10.57
CA ARG A 169 -24.34 -15.32 -10.00
C ARG A 169 -22.98 -15.61 -10.62
N TRP A 170 -22.09 -16.21 -9.84
CA TRP A 170 -20.77 -16.67 -10.22
C TRP A 170 -20.73 -18.19 -10.18
N ASN A 171 -20.18 -18.79 -11.24
CA ASN A 171 -20.05 -20.23 -11.37
C ASN A 171 -18.56 -20.60 -11.41
N ALA A 172 -18.09 -21.37 -10.42
CA ALA A 172 -16.67 -21.68 -10.26
C ALA A 172 -16.08 -22.41 -11.46
N ALA A 173 -16.80 -23.40 -11.99
CA ALA A 173 -16.34 -24.26 -13.08
C ALA A 173 -16.17 -23.53 -14.41
N SER A 174 -16.85 -22.39 -14.61
CA SER A 174 -16.65 -21.52 -15.77
C SER A 174 -15.72 -20.33 -15.51
N GLY A 175 -15.53 -19.94 -14.24
CA GLY A 175 -14.83 -18.70 -13.88
C GLY A 175 -15.55 -17.44 -14.37
N GLN A 176 -16.88 -17.46 -14.51
CA GLN A 176 -17.66 -16.35 -15.07
C GLN A 176 -18.83 -15.89 -14.19
N TRP A 177 -19.15 -14.59 -14.31
CA TRP A 177 -20.43 -14.04 -13.85
C TRP A 177 -21.51 -14.21 -14.92
N ALA A 178 -22.74 -14.45 -14.48
CA ALA A 178 -23.92 -14.49 -15.34
C ALA A 178 -25.10 -13.74 -14.67
N PRO A 179 -25.95 -13.06 -15.46
CA PRO A 179 -27.18 -12.46 -14.95
C PRO A 179 -28.13 -13.54 -14.40
N LEU A 180 -28.84 -13.19 -13.32
CA LEU A 180 -29.84 -14.07 -12.72
C LEU A 180 -31.23 -13.72 -13.27
N GLY A 181 -31.61 -14.33 -14.39
CA GLY A 181 -32.77 -13.91 -15.18
C GLY A 181 -32.58 -12.49 -15.74
N GLY A 182 -33.65 -11.71 -15.84
CA GLY A 182 -33.60 -10.30 -16.28
C GLY A 182 -33.01 -9.30 -15.26
N GLY A 183 -32.59 -9.74 -14.07
CA GLY A 183 -32.13 -8.86 -12.99
C GLY A 183 -33.26 -8.08 -12.28
N MET A 184 -32.89 -7.05 -11.54
CA MET A 184 -33.80 -6.17 -10.76
C MET A 184 -33.74 -4.73 -11.26
N ASN A 185 -34.82 -3.95 -11.07
CA ASN A 185 -34.87 -2.53 -11.45
C ASN A 185 -34.52 -1.54 -10.31
N GLY A 186 -33.73 -1.98 -9.33
CA GLY A 186 -33.28 -1.21 -8.17
C GLY A 186 -32.52 -2.10 -7.19
N ASP A 187 -31.81 -1.51 -6.22
CA ASP A 187 -30.84 -2.27 -5.41
C ASP A 187 -31.42 -3.53 -4.77
N VAL A 188 -30.63 -4.59 -4.80
CA VAL A 188 -30.76 -5.72 -3.87
C VAL A 188 -29.94 -5.39 -2.62
N ARG A 189 -30.59 -5.45 -1.45
CA ARG A 189 -29.99 -5.17 -0.13
C ARG A 189 -29.87 -6.40 0.76
N ALA A 190 -30.68 -7.43 0.50
CA ALA A 190 -30.65 -8.70 1.22
C ALA A 190 -30.79 -9.88 0.26
N LEU A 191 -30.13 -10.99 0.60
CA LEU A 191 -30.27 -12.29 -0.07
C LEU A 191 -30.39 -13.37 1.00
N ALA A 192 -31.20 -14.39 0.76
CA ALA A 192 -31.27 -15.59 1.60
C ALA A 192 -31.59 -16.83 0.77
N THR A 193 -30.88 -17.93 1.03
CA THR A 193 -31.10 -19.23 0.38
C THR A 193 -32.09 -20.06 1.21
N LEU A 194 -33.11 -20.63 0.54
CA LEU A 194 -34.08 -21.53 1.15
C LEU A 194 -33.55 -22.97 1.23
N PRO A 195 -34.08 -23.82 2.14
CA PRO A 195 -33.73 -25.25 2.19
C PRO A 195 -34.00 -26.02 0.89
N SER A 196 -34.83 -25.49 -0.01
CA SER A 196 -35.07 -26.01 -1.36
C SER A 196 -33.96 -25.69 -2.38
N GLY A 197 -32.97 -24.88 -2.01
CA GLY A 197 -31.96 -24.30 -2.91
C GLY A 197 -32.44 -23.07 -3.70
N ASP A 198 -33.70 -22.66 -3.55
CA ASP A 198 -34.20 -21.42 -4.13
C ASP A 198 -33.59 -20.19 -3.44
N LEU A 199 -33.51 -19.07 -4.16
CA LEU A 199 -33.01 -17.81 -3.64
C LEU A 199 -34.15 -16.82 -3.40
N VAL A 200 -34.13 -16.11 -2.27
CA VAL A 200 -34.98 -14.95 -2.02
C VAL A 200 -34.11 -13.69 -2.04
N ALA A 201 -34.51 -12.70 -2.84
CA ALA A 201 -33.86 -11.39 -2.93
C ALA A 201 -34.80 -10.31 -2.39
N GLY A 202 -34.27 -9.42 -1.55
CA GLY A 202 -34.98 -8.28 -0.97
C GLY A 202 -34.22 -6.98 -1.20
N GLY A 203 -34.92 -5.87 -1.35
CA GLY A 203 -34.30 -4.58 -1.59
C GLY A 203 -35.29 -3.47 -1.91
N ILE A 204 -34.89 -2.53 -2.78
CA ILE A 204 -35.69 -1.34 -3.16
C ILE A 204 -36.32 -1.43 -4.56
N PHE A 205 -36.22 -2.59 -5.23
CA PHE A 205 -36.82 -2.82 -6.55
C PHE A 205 -38.37 -2.88 -6.55
N HIS A 206 -38.94 -2.90 -7.75
CA HIS A 206 -40.36 -3.13 -8.05
C HIS A 206 -40.59 -4.19 -9.14
N VAL A 207 -39.54 -4.58 -9.88
CA VAL A 207 -39.56 -5.60 -10.93
C VAL A 207 -38.37 -6.54 -10.73
N ALA A 208 -38.62 -7.84 -10.84
CA ALA A 208 -37.64 -8.92 -10.75
C ALA A 208 -37.77 -9.84 -11.95
N GLY A 209 -36.71 -10.00 -12.76
CA GLY A 209 -36.73 -10.87 -13.94
C GLY A 209 -37.77 -10.50 -15.02
N GLY A 210 -38.32 -9.28 -14.99
CA GLY A 210 -39.44 -8.84 -15.83
C GLY A 210 -40.82 -9.02 -15.21
N VAL A 211 -40.96 -9.70 -14.07
CA VAL A 211 -42.25 -9.78 -13.34
C VAL A 211 -42.37 -8.69 -12.27
N SER A 212 -43.57 -8.17 -12.05
CA SER A 212 -43.84 -7.18 -11.01
C SER A 212 -43.67 -7.82 -9.62
N ALA A 213 -42.77 -7.26 -8.81
CA ALA A 213 -42.38 -7.79 -7.51
C ALA A 213 -42.01 -6.65 -6.55
N SER A 214 -42.90 -6.29 -5.62
CA SER A 214 -42.68 -5.17 -4.71
C SER A 214 -41.68 -5.55 -3.62
N LYS A 215 -40.44 -5.05 -3.74
CA LYS A 215 -39.37 -5.09 -2.71
C LYS A 215 -38.83 -6.48 -2.33
N ILE A 216 -39.46 -7.56 -2.79
CA ILE A 216 -39.01 -8.94 -2.58
C ILE A 216 -39.41 -9.86 -3.75
N ALA A 217 -38.58 -10.84 -4.07
CA ALA A 217 -38.85 -11.88 -5.07
C ALA A 217 -38.12 -13.19 -4.73
N ARG A 218 -38.66 -14.33 -5.19
CA ARG A 218 -38.01 -15.65 -5.13
C ARG A 218 -37.62 -16.07 -6.54
N TRP A 219 -36.36 -16.48 -6.69
CA TRP A 219 -35.87 -17.18 -7.87
C TRP A 219 -35.98 -18.68 -7.64
N ASN A 220 -36.67 -19.37 -8.54
CA ASN A 220 -36.87 -20.81 -8.49
C ASN A 220 -35.68 -21.51 -9.16
N ALA A 221 -34.91 -22.28 -8.39
CA ALA A 221 -33.65 -22.86 -8.84
C ALA A 221 -33.80 -23.94 -9.93
N LEU A 222 -34.97 -24.59 -9.99
CA LEU A 222 -35.26 -25.64 -10.97
C LEU A 222 -35.74 -25.11 -12.34
N THR A 223 -36.27 -23.88 -12.38
CA THR A 223 -36.87 -23.27 -13.59
C THR A 223 -36.16 -22.01 -14.07
N GLY A 224 -35.26 -21.47 -13.25
CA GLY A 224 -34.54 -20.22 -13.53
C GLY A 224 -35.40 -18.95 -13.47
N GLN A 225 -36.67 -19.04 -13.04
CA GLN A 225 -37.64 -17.95 -13.10
C GLN A 225 -37.78 -17.19 -11.77
N TRP A 226 -38.06 -15.89 -11.86
CA TRP A 226 -38.44 -15.04 -10.73
C TRP A 226 -39.96 -15.03 -10.53
N ALA A 227 -40.38 -15.02 -9.27
CA ALA A 227 -41.78 -14.85 -8.86
C ALA A 227 -41.89 -13.94 -7.61
N PRO A 228 -42.96 -13.14 -7.47
CA PRO A 228 -43.20 -12.35 -6.27
C PRO A 228 -43.63 -13.23 -5.08
N LEU A 229 -43.28 -12.84 -3.85
CA LEU A 229 -43.81 -13.47 -2.63
C LEU A 229 -45.13 -12.76 -2.24
N GLY A 230 -46.26 -13.31 -2.69
CA GLY A 230 -47.56 -12.67 -2.53
C GLY A 230 -47.60 -11.30 -3.23
N THR A 231 -48.16 -10.28 -2.58
CA THR A 231 -48.16 -8.90 -3.10
C THR A 231 -46.86 -8.13 -2.79
N GLY A 232 -45.86 -8.77 -2.17
CA GLY A 232 -44.63 -8.12 -1.71
C GLY A 232 -44.83 -7.19 -0.50
N LEU A 233 -43.89 -6.25 -0.31
CA LEU A 233 -43.84 -5.33 0.83
C LEU A 233 -43.98 -3.87 0.38
N GLY A 234 -44.39 -3.01 1.32
CA GLY A 234 -44.67 -1.59 1.05
C GLY A 234 -43.43 -0.70 0.91
N ASP A 235 -42.28 -1.10 1.44
CA ASP A 235 -41.01 -0.35 1.36
C ASP A 235 -39.79 -1.30 1.45
N GLY A 236 -38.58 -0.74 1.41
CA GLY A 236 -37.30 -1.45 1.33
C GLY A 236 -37.11 -2.56 2.36
N VAL A 237 -36.75 -3.74 1.86
CA VAL A 237 -36.19 -4.85 2.68
C VAL A 237 -34.68 -4.62 2.83
N LEU A 238 -34.17 -4.75 4.05
CA LEU A 238 -32.76 -4.62 4.42
C LEU A 238 -32.15 -5.92 4.92
N ALA A 239 -32.95 -6.78 5.55
CA ALA A 239 -32.51 -8.04 6.10
C ALA A 239 -33.46 -9.17 5.67
N LEU A 240 -32.90 -10.34 5.37
CA LEU A 240 -33.61 -11.58 5.15
C LEU A 240 -32.95 -12.68 5.99
N THR A 241 -33.76 -13.58 6.53
CA THR A 241 -33.28 -14.86 7.06
C THR A 241 -34.33 -15.94 6.88
N THR A 242 -33.92 -17.20 6.97
CA THR A 242 -34.79 -18.37 6.85
C THR A 242 -34.92 -19.08 8.19
N LEU A 243 -36.10 -19.63 8.43
CA LEU A 243 -36.42 -20.42 9.62
C LEU A 243 -36.35 -21.92 9.31
N PRO A 244 -36.20 -22.81 10.32
CA PRO A 244 -36.03 -24.25 10.08
C PRO A 244 -37.24 -24.96 9.45
N ASP A 245 -38.41 -24.31 9.44
CA ASP A 245 -39.64 -24.75 8.78
C ASP A 245 -39.71 -24.34 7.30
N GLY A 246 -38.74 -23.56 6.80
CA GLY A 246 -38.70 -23.01 5.45
C GLY A 246 -39.38 -21.64 5.29
N ASP A 247 -39.92 -21.06 6.37
CA ASP A 247 -40.50 -19.73 6.32
C ASP A 247 -39.40 -18.64 6.21
N VAL A 248 -39.74 -17.54 5.54
CA VAL A 248 -38.83 -16.40 5.33
C VAL A 248 -39.20 -15.29 6.29
N VAL A 249 -38.22 -14.68 6.96
CA VAL A 249 -38.41 -13.43 7.72
C VAL A 249 -37.72 -12.29 6.99
N ALA A 250 -38.47 -11.21 6.76
CA ALA A 250 -37.97 -9.97 6.19
C ALA A 250 -37.97 -8.84 7.24
N GLY A 251 -36.91 -8.04 7.25
CA GLY A 251 -36.76 -6.83 8.05
C GLY A 251 -36.38 -5.64 7.18
N GLY A 252 -36.79 -4.42 7.53
CA GLY A 252 -36.49 -3.23 6.73
C GLY A 252 -37.22 -1.97 7.17
N PHE A 253 -37.62 -1.13 6.22
CA PHE A 253 -38.30 0.17 6.43
C PHE A 253 -39.85 0.10 6.36
N PHE A 254 -40.41 -1.04 5.93
CA PHE A 254 -41.81 -1.14 5.54
C PHE A 254 -42.82 -1.07 6.71
N GLY A 255 -44.01 -0.51 6.45
CA GLY A 255 -45.16 -0.58 7.36
C GLY A 255 -46.16 -1.71 7.04
N THR A 256 -46.03 -2.36 5.87
CA THR A 256 -46.96 -3.38 5.36
C THR A 256 -46.23 -4.48 4.58
N ALA A 257 -46.78 -5.70 4.66
CA ALA A 257 -46.36 -6.87 3.91
C ALA A 257 -47.61 -7.69 3.52
N GLY A 258 -47.72 -8.15 2.27
CA GLY A 258 -48.92 -8.88 1.81
C GLY A 258 -50.24 -8.10 1.90
N GLY A 259 -50.18 -6.76 1.94
CA GLY A 259 -51.34 -5.89 2.18
C GLY A 259 -51.78 -5.76 3.65
N VAL A 260 -51.27 -6.58 4.57
CA VAL A 260 -51.52 -6.44 6.02
C VAL A 260 -50.49 -5.53 6.68
N ARG A 261 -50.85 -4.92 7.82
CA ARG A 261 -49.93 -4.09 8.61
C ARG A 261 -48.87 -4.97 9.29
N ALA A 262 -47.61 -4.69 9.02
CA ALA A 262 -46.46 -5.34 9.63
C ALA A 262 -45.34 -4.30 9.76
N ASN A 263 -45.11 -3.81 10.99
CA ASN A 263 -44.17 -2.70 11.22
C ASN A 263 -42.73 -3.22 11.22
N PHE A 264 -41.96 -2.87 10.18
CA PHE A 264 -40.52 -3.11 9.98
C PHE A 264 -40.04 -4.58 9.98
N ILE A 265 -40.90 -5.54 10.32
CA ILE A 265 -40.61 -6.98 10.29
C ILE A 265 -41.86 -7.81 9.94
N ALA A 266 -41.72 -8.83 9.11
CA ALA A 266 -42.79 -9.75 8.70
C ALA A 266 -42.25 -11.16 8.41
N ARG A 267 -43.09 -12.19 8.59
CA ARG A 267 -42.82 -13.58 8.23
C ARG A 267 -43.70 -14.00 7.05
N TRP A 268 -43.11 -14.55 6.00
CA TRP A 268 -43.81 -15.19 4.89
C TRP A 268 -43.88 -16.69 5.15
N ASN A 269 -45.09 -17.24 5.15
CA ASN A 269 -45.30 -18.64 5.41
C ASN A 269 -45.30 -19.48 4.13
N ALA A 270 -44.31 -20.37 4.01
CA ALA A 270 -44.07 -21.16 2.81
C ALA A 270 -45.21 -22.14 2.48
N ALA A 271 -45.93 -22.64 3.49
CA ALA A 271 -47.05 -23.56 3.32
C ALA A 271 -48.35 -22.88 2.81
N THR A 272 -48.54 -21.58 3.06
CA THR A 272 -49.76 -20.83 2.69
C THR A 272 -49.54 -19.70 1.67
N GLY A 273 -48.28 -19.34 1.42
CA GLY A 273 -47.89 -18.23 0.55
C GLY A 273 -48.19 -16.84 1.11
N GLN A 274 -48.61 -16.72 2.38
CA GLN A 274 -49.08 -15.47 2.98
C GLN A 274 -48.03 -14.77 3.84
N TRP A 275 -48.10 -13.44 3.93
CA TRP A 275 -47.35 -12.64 4.89
C TRP A 275 -48.14 -12.45 6.18
N ALA A 276 -47.46 -12.52 7.32
CA ALA A 276 -48.00 -12.25 8.64
C ALA A 276 -47.05 -11.36 9.46
N PRO A 277 -47.57 -10.46 10.32
CA PRO A 277 -46.75 -9.69 11.26
C PRO A 277 -46.27 -10.56 12.43
N LEU A 278 -45.04 -10.31 12.90
CA LEU A 278 -44.52 -10.96 14.12
C LEU A 278 -44.96 -10.17 15.36
N GLY A 279 -46.19 -10.43 15.81
CA GLY A 279 -46.85 -9.65 16.87
C GLY A 279 -47.23 -8.26 16.35
N THR A 280 -46.95 -7.20 17.12
CA THR A 280 -47.14 -5.81 16.66
C THR A 280 -45.97 -5.27 15.81
N GLY A 281 -44.93 -6.07 15.55
CA GLY A 281 -43.72 -5.63 14.84
C GLY A 281 -42.82 -4.73 15.69
N MET A 282 -41.98 -3.92 15.04
CA MET A 282 -41.06 -2.98 15.69
C MET A 282 -41.58 -1.54 15.66
N ASN A 283 -40.88 -0.63 16.35
CA ASN A 283 -41.09 0.83 16.24
C ASN A 283 -40.00 1.58 15.44
N GLY A 284 -39.10 0.86 14.78
CA GLY A 284 -38.00 1.38 13.97
C GLY A 284 -37.33 0.28 13.15
N GLU A 285 -36.33 0.63 12.35
CA GLU A 285 -35.78 -0.21 11.29
C GLU A 285 -35.08 -1.48 11.80
N VAL A 286 -35.23 -2.57 11.05
CA VAL A 286 -34.46 -3.81 11.24
C VAL A 286 -33.38 -3.89 10.17
N TYR A 287 -32.12 -3.81 10.59
CA TYR A 287 -30.94 -3.88 9.71
C TYR A 287 -30.33 -5.29 9.65
N ALA A 288 -30.53 -6.12 10.68
CA ALA A 288 -29.98 -7.48 10.76
C ALA A 288 -31.00 -8.49 11.30
N LEU A 289 -30.93 -9.71 10.78
CA LEU A 289 -31.70 -10.88 11.23
C LEU A 289 -30.77 -12.10 11.31
N ALA A 290 -30.94 -12.94 12.32
CA ALA A 290 -30.26 -14.24 12.41
C ALA A 290 -31.14 -15.28 13.10
N THR A 291 -31.05 -16.53 12.66
CA THR A 291 -31.75 -17.68 13.24
C THR A 291 -30.77 -18.49 14.11
N LEU A 292 -31.06 -18.63 15.39
CA LEU A 292 -30.30 -19.46 16.33
C LEU A 292 -30.57 -20.96 16.09
N PRO A 293 -29.69 -21.89 16.50
CA PRO A 293 -29.89 -23.34 16.34
C PRO A 293 -31.17 -23.91 16.99
N SER A 294 -31.80 -23.16 17.89
CA SER A 294 -33.10 -23.47 18.50
C SER A 294 -34.33 -23.14 17.62
N GLY A 295 -34.11 -22.58 16.42
CA GLY A 295 -35.15 -21.88 15.65
C GLY A 295 -35.44 -20.46 16.15
N ASP A 296 -34.74 -20.04 17.21
CA ASP A 296 -34.76 -18.71 17.82
C ASP A 296 -34.47 -17.57 16.83
N LEU A 297 -35.43 -16.73 16.44
CA LEU A 297 -35.13 -15.54 15.64
C LEU A 297 -34.54 -14.43 16.52
N VAL A 298 -33.48 -13.77 16.04
CA VAL A 298 -32.96 -12.52 16.61
C VAL A 298 -32.98 -11.42 15.55
N ALA A 299 -33.46 -10.24 15.93
CA ALA A 299 -33.47 -9.03 15.11
C ALA A 299 -32.59 -7.95 15.74
N GLY A 300 -31.90 -7.16 14.91
CA GLY A 300 -31.09 -6.02 15.31
C GLY A 300 -31.33 -4.79 14.43
N GLY A 301 -31.26 -3.58 14.99
CA GLY A 301 -31.40 -2.35 14.22
C GLY A 301 -31.58 -1.07 15.03
N PHE A 302 -32.54 -0.21 14.65
CA PHE A 302 -32.83 1.10 15.26
C PHE A 302 -34.21 1.16 15.92
N PHE A 303 -34.55 0.13 16.71
CA PHE A 303 -35.82 0.07 17.44
C PHE A 303 -35.62 0.04 18.96
N SER A 304 -36.65 0.48 19.70
CA SER A 304 -36.75 0.41 21.16
C SER A 304 -37.99 -0.35 21.67
N ILE A 305 -38.84 -0.81 20.76
CA ILE A 305 -39.99 -1.67 21.03
C ILE A 305 -40.02 -2.81 20.01
N ALA A 306 -40.20 -4.04 20.49
CA ALA A 306 -40.39 -5.24 19.67
C ALA A 306 -41.61 -6.02 20.20
N GLY A 307 -42.66 -6.18 19.39
CA GLY A 307 -43.88 -6.88 19.81
C GLY A 307 -44.65 -6.22 20.95
N GLY A 308 -44.40 -4.93 21.23
CA GLY A 308 -44.91 -4.21 22.41
C GLY A 308 -44.02 -4.33 23.65
N VAL A 309 -42.96 -5.15 23.62
CA VAL A 309 -41.97 -5.26 24.69
C VAL A 309 -40.90 -4.17 24.51
N GLY A 310 -40.55 -3.49 25.60
CA GLY A 310 -39.44 -2.54 25.61
C GLY A 310 -38.10 -3.25 25.45
N VAL A 311 -37.33 -2.83 24.45
CA VAL A 311 -36.03 -3.41 24.07
C VAL A 311 -35.05 -2.29 23.71
N ASN A 312 -33.81 -2.62 23.35
CA ASN A 312 -32.80 -1.62 23.00
C ASN A 312 -31.94 -2.13 21.83
N ARG A 313 -32.40 -1.84 20.60
CA ARG A 313 -31.73 -2.12 19.31
C ARG A 313 -31.45 -3.59 18.96
N ILE A 314 -31.79 -4.52 19.85
CA ILE A 314 -31.71 -5.96 19.62
C ILE A 314 -32.79 -6.70 20.43
N ALA A 315 -33.44 -7.69 19.81
CA ALA A 315 -34.53 -8.46 20.40
C ALA A 315 -34.58 -9.91 19.87
N ARG A 316 -35.05 -10.84 20.71
CA ARG A 316 -35.23 -12.26 20.40
C ARG A 316 -36.73 -12.58 20.30
N TRP A 317 -37.17 -13.21 19.23
CA TRP A 317 -38.53 -13.75 19.10
C TRP A 317 -38.50 -15.25 19.36
N ASN A 318 -39.24 -15.72 20.35
CA ASN A 318 -39.29 -17.13 20.72
C ASN A 318 -40.23 -17.90 19.77
N ALA A 319 -39.70 -18.90 19.07
CA ALA A 319 -40.44 -19.60 18.03
C ALA A 319 -41.57 -20.49 18.57
N ALA A 320 -41.43 -20.99 19.81
CA ALA A 320 -42.41 -21.86 20.46
C ALA A 320 -43.57 -21.10 21.12
N THR A 321 -43.37 -19.83 21.51
CA THR A 321 -44.39 -19.01 22.19
C THR A 321 -44.90 -17.82 21.37
N GLY A 322 -44.23 -17.50 20.25
CA GLY A 322 -44.53 -16.35 19.40
C GLY A 322 -44.20 -14.99 20.04
N GLN A 323 -43.52 -14.95 21.18
CA GLN A 323 -43.28 -13.72 21.96
C GLN A 323 -41.91 -13.10 21.71
N TRP A 324 -41.83 -11.77 21.72
CA TRP A 324 -40.58 -11.02 21.72
C TRP A 324 -40.02 -10.84 23.14
N ALA A 325 -38.69 -10.80 23.27
CA ALA A 325 -37.98 -10.55 24.52
C ALA A 325 -36.69 -9.73 24.29
N ALA A 326 -36.27 -8.99 25.31
CA ALA A 326 -35.01 -8.26 25.32
C ALA A 326 -33.81 -9.20 25.54
N LEU A 327 -32.71 -8.96 24.82
CA LEU A 327 -31.43 -9.65 25.03
C LEU A 327 -30.58 -8.86 26.04
N GLY A 328 -30.92 -9.00 27.33
CA GLY A 328 -30.38 -8.16 28.40
C GLY A 328 -30.81 -6.69 28.24
N THR A 329 -29.92 -5.75 28.53
CA THR A 329 -30.17 -4.30 28.33
C THR A 329 -29.90 -3.80 26.90
N GLY A 330 -29.60 -4.71 25.96
CA GLY A 330 -29.38 -4.42 24.54
C GLY A 330 -28.15 -3.56 24.25
N MET A 331 -28.20 -2.77 23.16
CA MET A 331 -27.04 -2.05 22.60
C MET A 331 -27.22 -0.52 22.65
N ASN A 332 -26.18 0.23 23.02
CA ASN A 332 -26.26 1.69 23.03
C ASN A 332 -26.20 2.37 21.64
N GLY A 333 -25.86 1.62 20.59
CA GLY A 333 -25.80 2.06 19.20
C GLY A 333 -26.31 0.99 18.22
N LEU A 334 -26.34 1.30 16.93
CA LEU A 334 -26.95 0.47 15.89
C LEU A 334 -26.36 -0.95 15.86
N VAL A 335 -27.21 -1.95 15.63
CA VAL A 335 -26.80 -3.31 15.24
C VAL A 335 -27.04 -3.46 13.75
N LEU A 336 -25.99 -3.78 12.99
CA LEU A 336 -26.01 -3.88 11.52
C LEU A 336 -25.62 -5.27 11.02
N ALA A 337 -24.92 -6.07 11.83
CA ALA A 337 -24.56 -7.45 11.53
C ALA A 337 -24.94 -8.38 12.69
N LEU A 338 -25.45 -9.57 12.35
CA LEU A 338 -25.69 -10.68 13.27
C LEU A 338 -25.19 -11.97 12.60
N THR A 339 -24.49 -12.83 13.33
CA THR A 339 -24.14 -14.17 12.86
C THR A 339 -24.05 -15.17 14.01
N THR A 340 -24.32 -16.44 13.74
CA THR A 340 -24.17 -17.53 14.72
C THR A 340 -22.78 -18.13 14.66
N LEU A 341 -22.18 -18.34 15.84
CA LEU A 341 -20.95 -19.11 16.01
C LEU A 341 -21.26 -20.63 16.04
N PRO A 342 -20.29 -21.53 15.78
CA PRO A 342 -20.57 -22.96 15.61
C PRO A 342 -20.99 -23.66 16.92
N ASN A 343 -20.75 -23.01 18.06
CA ASN A 343 -21.20 -23.44 19.38
C ASN A 343 -22.62 -22.94 19.74
N GLY A 344 -23.32 -22.28 18.83
CA GLY A 344 -24.67 -21.74 19.01
C GLY A 344 -24.76 -20.37 19.70
N ASP A 345 -23.64 -19.76 20.06
CA ASP A 345 -23.60 -18.36 20.53
C ASP A 345 -23.84 -17.38 19.36
N LEU A 346 -24.30 -16.18 19.68
CA LEU A 346 -24.56 -15.11 18.70
C LEU A 346 -23.45 -14.06 18.75
N SER A 347 -22.93 -13.67 17.59
CA SER A 347 -22.09 -12.47 17.44
C SER A 347 -22.90 -11.33 16.83
N ALA A 348 -22.79 -10.15 17.42
CA ALA A 348 -23.42 -8.91 16.96
C ALA A 348 -22.35 -7.87 16.61
N GLY A 349 -22.54 -7.18 15.49
CA GLY A 349 -21.68 -6.11 14.99
C GLY A 349 -22.49 -4.87 14.64
N GLY A 350 -21.90 -3.70 14.77
CA GLY A 350 -22.58 -2.45 14.47
C GLY A 350 -21.80 -1.22 14.94
N GLY A 351 -22.52 -0.16 15.26
CA GLY A 351 -21.98 1.14 15.71
C GLY A 351 -22.28 1.40 17.18
N PHE A 352 -21.90 0.47 18.07
CA PHE A 352 -22.16 0.53 19.52
C PHE A 352 -20.85 0.47 20.32
N THR A 353 -20.88 0.93 21.57
CA THR A 353 -19.76 0.84 22.53
C THR A 353 -20.11 0.09 23.81
N THR A 354 -21.39 -0.25 24.03
CA THR A 354 -21.80 -1.18 25.08
C THR A 354 -22.84 -2.18 24.59
N ALA A 355 -22.76 -3.40 25.13
CA ALA A 355 -23.64 -4.52 24.85
C ALA A 355 -24.07 -5.18 26.17
N GLY A 356 -25.36 -5.28 26.46
CA GLY A 356 -25.86 -5.87 27.71
C GLY A 356 -25.38 -5.17 29.00
N GLY A 357 -24.86 -3.94 28.89
CA GLY A 357 -24.25 -3.19 29.98
C GLY A 357 -22.73 -3.36 30.13
N VAL A 358 -22.09 -4.31 29.42
CA VAL A 358 -20.63 -4.40 29.36
C VAL A 358 -20.07 -3.53 28.24
N ALA A 359 -18.84 -3.05 28.39
CA ALA A 359 -18.14 -2.30 27.34
C ALA A 359 -17.72 -3.24 26.20
N ALA A 360 -18.08 -2.90 24.96
CA ALA A 360 -17.80 -3.69 23.77
C ALA A 360 -17.75 -2.79 22.54
N ASN A 361 -16.56 -2.61 21.95
CA ASN A 361 -16.33 -1.66 20.85
C ASN A 361 -16.76 -2.25 19.50
N ASN A 362 -17.95 -1.86 19.02
CA ASN A 362 -18.55 -2.18 17.72
C ASN A 362 -18.82 -3.67 17.42
N ILE A 363 -18.41 -4.57 18.32
CA ILE A 363 -18.61 -6.03 18.19
C ILE A 363 -18.70 -6.73 19.57
N ALA A 364 -19.66 -7.63 19.72
CA ALA A 364 -19.92 -8.36 20.98
C ALA A 364 -20.46 -9.78 20.73
N ARG A 365 -20.29 -10.67 21.71
CA ARG A 365 -20.81 -12.05 21.73
C ARG A 365 -21.88 -12.19 22.82
N TRP A 366 -23.01 -12.80 22.48
CA TRP A 366 -24.02 -13.25 23.43
C TRP A 366 -23.89 -14.75 23.63
N ASN A 367 -23.74 -15.17 24.88
CA ASN A 367 -23.62 -16.57 25.23
C ASN A 367 -25.02 -17.19 25.42
N ALA A 368 -25.36 -18.17 24.58
CA ALA A 368 -26.70 -18.74 24.52
C ALA A 368 -27.08 -19.57 25.76
N ALA A 369 -26.09 -20.09 26.49
CA ALA A 369 -26.31 -20.89 27.70
C ALA A 369 -26.48 -20.04 28.98
N THR A 370 -25.86 -18.86 29.07
CA THR A 370 -25.93 -17.97 30.25
C THR A 370 -26.77 -16.71 30.04
N GLY A 371 -27.15 -16.41 28.80
CA GLY A 371 -27.89 -15.22 28.42
C GLY A 371 -27.10 -13.91 28.51
N GLN A 372 -25.78 -13.96 28.74
CA GLN A 372 -24.92 -12.79 28.98
C GLN A 372 -24.22 -12.29 27.72
N TRP A 373 -23.93 -10.99 27.68
CA TRP A 373 -23.08 -10.36 26.67
C TRP A 373 -21.62 -10.26 27.15
N ALA A 374 -20.67 -10.43 26.23
CA ALA A 374 -19.24 -10.26 26.43
C ALA A 374 -18.58 -9.58 25.21
N PRO A 375 -17.49 -8.81 25.38
CA PRO A 375 -16.75 -8.25 24.25
C PRO A 375 -15.96 -9.34 23.49
N ILE A 376 -15.74 -9.14 22.19
CA ILE A 376 -14.88 -10.00 21.36
C ILE A 376 -13.48 -9.39 21.30
N GLY A 377 -12.60 -9.88 22.17
CA GLY A 377 -11.33 -9.21 22.50
C GLY A 377 -11.61 -7.81 23.04
N THR A 378 -10.95 -6.80 22.48
CA THR A 378 -11.20 -5.37 22.75
C THR A 378 -12.03 -4.67 21.66
N GLY A 379 -12.49 -5.42 20.65
CA GLY A 379 -13.28 -4.91 19.51
C GLY A 379 -12.49 -4.12 18.46
N VAL A 380 -13.22 -3.29 17.71
CA VAL A 380 -12.70 -2.52 16.55
C VAL A 380 -13.06 -1.03 16.66
N ASN A 381 -12.30 -0.17 15.97
CA ASN A 381 -12.36 1.29 16.16
C ASN A 381 -13.51 2.03 15.45
N ASN A 382 -14.33 1.36 14.66
CA ASN A 382 -15.49 1.96 13.95
C ASN A 382 -16.52 0.88 13.60
N THR A 383 -17.65 1.29 13.03
CA THR A 383 -18.80 0.43 12.67
C THR A 383 -18.43 -0.86 11.93
N VAL A 384 -18.96 -1.99 12.42
CA VAL A 384 -18.99 -3.28 11.70
C VAL A 384 -20.29 -3.38 10.90
N HIS A 385 -20.19 -3.72 9.61
CA HIS A 385 -21.33 -3.91 8.70
C HIS A 385 -21.58 -5.39 8.36
N ALA A 386 -20.56 -6.23 8.41
CA ALA A 386 -20.64 -7.65 8.06
C ALA A 386 -19.90 -8.53 9.09
N LEU A 387 -20.42 -9.73 9.33
CA LEU A 387 -19.82 -10.76 10.19
C LEU A 387 -19.95 -12.14 9.53
N THR A 388 -18.87 -12.90 9.49
CA THR A 388 -18.85 -14.27 8.94
C THR A 388 -17.97 -15.17 9.79
N THR A 389 -18.49 -16.34 10.14
CA THR A 389 -17.74 -17.39 10.85
C THR A 389 -16.98 -18.25 9.84
N LEU A 390 -15.68 -18.48 10.06
CA LEU A 390 -14.86 -19.39 9.26
C LEU A 390 -15.08 -20.86 9.72
N PRO A 391 -14.76 -21.88 8.89
CA PRO A 391 -14.81 -23.29 9.30
C PRO A 391 -13.97 -23.64 10.53
N SER A 392 -12.94 -22.85 10.85
CA SER A 392 -12.14 -22.95 12.08
C SER A 392 -12.87 -22.51 13.36
N GLY A 393 -14.06 -21.92 13.24
CA GLY A 393 -14.76 -21.24 14.33
C GLY A 393 -14.28 -19.82 14.62
N ASP A 394 -13.28 -19.33 13.89
CA ASP A 394 -12.85 -17.92 13.93
C ASP A 394 -13.92 -16.99 13.37
N LEU A 395 -13.93 -15.73 13.82
CA LEU A 395 -14.88 -14.72 13.37
C LEU A 395 -14.18 -13.67 12.50
N VAL A 396 -14.66 -13.47 11.29
CA VAL A 396 -14.26 -12.35 10.43
C VAL A 396 -15.27 -11.21 10.56
N ALA A 397 -14.76 -10.00 10.74
CA ALA A 397 -15.54 -8.77 10.71
C ALA A 397 -15.18 -7.95 9.46
N GLY A 398 -16.19 -7.35 8.83
CA GLY A 398 -16.06 -6.37 7.75
C GLY A 398 -16.79 -5.08 8.11
N GLY A 399 -16.25 -3.92 7.74
CA GLY A 399 -16.89 -2.65 8.05
C GLY A 399 -16.08 -1.39 7.71
N SER A 400 -16.35 -0.32 8.46
CA SER A 400 -15.73 1.01 8.28
C SER A 400 -14.53 1.26 9.20
N PHE A 401 -14.03 0.24 9.90
CA PHE A 401 -12.89 0.34 10.83
C PHE A 401 -11.53 0.35 10.13
N SER A 402 -10.52 0.88 10.82
CA SER A 402 -9.10 0.88 10.39
C SER A 402 -8.19 0.16 11.39
N GLY A 403 -8.71 -0.27 12.54
CA GLY A 403 -7.95 -1.02 13.53
C GLY A 403 -8.81 -1.88 14.46
N ALA A 404 -8.23 -2.99 14.87
CA ALA A 404 -8.73 -3.94 15.86
C ALA A 404 -7.73 -4.07 17.01
N GLY A 405 -8.18 -4.43 18.21
CA GLY A 405 -7.27 -4.65 19.35
C GLY A 405 -7.13 -3.46 20.31
N PRO A 406 -6.17 -3.51 21.27
CA PRO A 406 -6.32 -2.84 22.56
C PRO A 406 -6.09 -1.31 22.60
N VAL A 407 -5.37 -0.71 21.65
CA VAL A 407 -5.02 0.72 21.71
C VAL A 407 -5.12 1.37 20.33
N PHE A 408 -6.28 1.98 20.04
CA PHE A 408 -6.64 2.47 18.70
C PHE A 408 -5.90 3.73 18.20
N SER A 409 -4.84 4.20 18.88
CA SER A 409 -4.08 5.40 18.49
C SER A 409 -2.55 5.31 18.60
N VAL A 410 -1.98 4.34 19.33
CA VAL A 410 -0.52 4.06 19.39
C VAL A 410 -0.26 2.59 19.73
N THR A 411 0.84 2.04 19.20
CA THR A 411 1.55 0.80 19.68
C THR A 411 0.68 -0.26 20.34
N GLY A 412 0.09 -1.16 19.55
CA GLY A 412 -0.58 -2.37 20.05
C GLY A 412 -1.87 -2.76 19.33
N ALA A 413 -2.53 -1.82 18.63
CA ALA A 413 -3.60 -2.17 17.71
C ALA A 413 -3.08 -2.90 16.47
N VAL A 414 -3.86 -3.87 16.00
CA VAL A 414 -3.77 -4.44 14.67
C VAL A 414 -4.37 -3.44 13.71
N ALA A 415 -3.53 -2.84 12.85
CA ALA A 415 -4.02 -2.12 11.68
C ALA A 415 -4.80 -3.10 10.80
N ALA A 416 -6.09 -2.85 10.65
CA ALA A 416 -7.03 -3.73 9.98
C ALA A 416 -7.93 -2.88 9.09
N SER A 417 -7.54 -2.77 7.82
CA SER A 417 -8.20 -1.92 6.84
C SER A 417 -9.52 -2.57 6.44
N ARG A 418 -10.61 -2.15 7.08
CA ARG A 418 -12.01 -2.52 6.75
C ARG A 418 -12.37 -4.02 6.91
N VAL A 419 -11.40 -4.91 7.11
CA VAL A 419 -11.59 -6.36 7.36
C VAL A 419 -10.61 -6.85 8.42
N ALA A 420 -11.03 -7.75 9.31
CA ALA A 420 -10.20 -8.35 10.36
C ALA A 420 -10.65 -9.76 10.72
N ARG A 421 -9.73 -10.66 11.09
CA ARG A 421 -10.02 -11.99 11.67
C ARG A 421 -9.76 -11.99 13.17
N TRP A 422 -10.72 -12.43 13.97
CA TRP A 422 -10.56 -12.75 15.39
C TRP A 422 -10.38 -14.26 15.53
N ASN A 423 -9.25 -14.68 16.10
CA ASN A 423 -8.95 -16.09 16.30
C ASN A 423 -9.62 -16.60 17.59
N ALA A 424 -10.50 -17.59 17.47
CA ALA A 424 -11.34 -18.06 18.58
C ALA A 424 -10.57 -18.85 19.65
N THR A 425 -9.40 -19.39 19.31
CA THR A 425 -8.54 -20.17 20.21
C THR A 425 -7.59 -19.30 21.04
N THR A 426 -7.01 -18.26 20.43
CA THR A 426 -6.05 -17.35 21.09
C THR A 426 -6.71 -16.08 21.63
N GLY A 427 -7.91 -15.74 21.17
CA GLY A 427 -8.62 -14.51 21.53
C GLY A 427 -8.07 -13.23 20.87
N LEU A 428 -7.11 -13.36 19.94
CA LEU A 428 -6.41 -12.25 19.31
C LEU A 428 -7.00 -11.89 17.93
N TRP A 429 -6.88 -10.61 17.57
CA TRP A 429 -7.18 -10.11 16.23
C TRP A 429 -5.97 -10.21 15.30
N ALA A 430 -6.21 -10.36 14.00
CA ALA A 430 -5.21 -10.41 12.93
C ALA A 430 -5.72 -9.68 11.65
N PRO A 431 -4.82 -9.10 10.85
CA PRO A 431 -5.16 -8.51 9.55
C PRO A 431 -5.26 -9.59 8.46
N LEU A 432 -5.67 -9.18 7.25
CA LEU A 432 -5.78 -10.04 6.07
C LEU A 432 -4.97 -9.43 4.90
N GLY A 433 -3.63 -9.39 5.07
CA GLY A 433 -2.66 -8.85 4.11
C GLY A 433 -1.34 -8.38 4.75
N SER A 434 -0.32 -8.15 3.93
CA SER A 434 1.07 -7.83 4.27
C SER A 434 1.67 -6.71 3.38
N GLY A 435 2.06 -5.57 3.96
CA GLY A 435 2.76 -4.50 3.23
C GLY A 435 3.01 -3.26 4.07
N MET A 436 3.35 -2.14 3.41
CA MET A 436 3.38 -0.83 4.07
C MET A 436 1.96 -0.35 4.38
N ASN A 437 1.77 0.25 5.55
CA ASN A 437 0.44 0.61 6.06
C ASN A 437 0.30 2.09 6.50
N GLY A 438 1.10 2.96 5.89
CA GLY A 438 1.07 4.40 6.11
C GLY A 438 2.14 5.10 5.28
N LEU A 439 2.08 6.43 5.23
CA LEU A 439 2.86 7.24 4.29
C LEU A 439 4.36 6.94 4.31
N THR A 440 4.95 6.76 3.13
CA THR A 440 6.40 6.83 2.96
C THR A 440 6.78 8.28 2.67
N ARG A 441 7.83 8.80 3.32
CA ARG A 441 8.22 10.22 3.26
C ARG A 441 9.67 10.46 2.89
N ALA A 442 10.55 9.50 3.15
CA ALA A 442 11.97 9.62 2.87
C ALA A 442 12.56 8.27 2.45
N PHE A 443 13.61 8.32 1.64
CA PHE A 443 14.42 7.17 1.22
C PHE A 443 15.91 7.51 1.28
N THR A 444 16.72 6.54 1.67
CA THR A 444 18.17 6.55 1.38
C THR A 444 18.63 5.15 1.02
N THR A 445 19.55 5.04 0.06
CA THR A 445 20.23 3.80 -0.31
C THR A 445 21.53 3.68 0.47
N LEU A 446 21.76 2.50 1.06
CA LEU A 446 23.02 2.17 1.72
C LEU A 446 24.10 1.78 0.69
N PRO A 447 25.40 1.85 1.05
CA PRO A 447 26.50 1.47 0.17
C PRO A 447 26.48 -0.01 -0.32
N GLY A 448 25.64 -0.86 0.27
CA GLY A 448 25.40 -2.25 -0.16
C GLY A 448 24.15 -2.44 -1.02
N GLY A 449 23.48 -1.39 -1.46
CA GLY A 449 22.26 -1.44 -2.29
C GLY A 449 20.94 -1.46 -1.51
N ASP A 450 20.94 -1.90 -0.25
CA ASP A 450 19.77 -1.87 0.65
C ASP A 450 19.07 -0.50 0.68
N LEU A 451 17.74 -0.51 0.62
CA LEU A 451 16.91 0.68 0.71
C LEU A 451 16.41 0.89 2.15
N VAL A 452 16.54 2.10 2.68
CA VAL A 452 15.94 2.48 3.96
C VAL A 452 14.79 3.45 3.70
N ALA A 453 13.59 3.09 4.15
CA ALA A 453 12.38 3.90 4.04
C ALA A 453 12.03 4.51 5.40
N GLY A 454 11.69 5.80 5.41
CA GLY A 454 11.18 6.53 6.59
C GLY A 454 9.81 7.14 6.33
N GLY A 455 8.95 7.24 7.36
CA GLY A 455 7.64 7.89 7.22
C GLY A 455 6.70 7.76 8.41
N ASN A 456 5.44 7.42 8.11
CA ASN A 456 4.32 7.30 9.05
C ASN A 456 3.82 5.86 9.25
N PHE A 457 4.31 4.89 8.48
CA PHE A 457 3.92 3.48 8.59
C PHE A 457 4.29 2.86 9.94
N ILE A 458 3.65 1.74 10.30
CA ILE A 458 4.00 0.89 11.44
C ILE A 458 4.26 -0.58 11.04
N ARG A 459 4.14 -0.89 9.75
CA ARG A 459 4.57 -2.13 9.10
C ARG A 459 5.27 -1.82 7.78
N ALA A 460 6.19 -2.69 7.39
CA ALA A 460 6.77 -2.75 6.05
C ALA A 460 6.94 -4.24 5.68
N GLY A 461 6.58 -4.62 4.45
CA GLY A 461 6.54 -6.02 4.01
C GLY A 461 5.82 -6.98 4.94
N GLY A 462 4.73 -6.54 5.57
CA GLY A 462 4.01 -7.30 6.60
C GLY A 462 4.67 -7.32 7.99
N VAL A 463 6.00 -7.16 8.08
CA VAL A 463 6.75 -7.10 9.35
C VAL A 463 6.43 -5.83 10.13
N GLY A 464 6.41 -5.90 11.47
CA GLY A 464 6.21 -4.74 12.34
C GLY A 464 7.43 -3.82 12.37
N ALA A 465 7.31 -2.62 11.82
CA ALA A 465 8.40 -1.66 11.67
C ALA A 465 7.89 -0.23 11.90
N ASN A 466 8.20 0.35 13.07
CA ASN A 466 7.65 1.65 13.46
C ASN A 466 8.40 2.80 12.74
N ARG A 467 7.81 3.30 11.66
CA ARG A 467 8.16 4.55 10.94
C ARG A 467 9.53 4.61 10.28
N ILE A 468 10.34 3.57 10.44
CA ILE A 468 11.51 3.31 9.61
C ILE A 468 11.65 1.80 9.39
N ALA A 469 12.10 1.41 8.20
CA ALA A 469 12.39 0.02 7.83
C ALA A 469 13.54 -0.03 6.83
N ARG A 470 14.26 -1.15 6.80
CA ARG A 470 15.32 -1.45 5.84
C ARG A 470 14.91 -2.65 4.99
N TRP A 471 14.92 -2.47 3.68
CA TRP A 471 14.78 -3.53 2.69
C TRP A 471 16.17 -4.01 2.30
N ASN A 472 16.38 -5.33 2.40
CA ASN A 472 17.65 -5.96 2.07
C ASN A 472 17.66 -6.34 0.57
N ALA A 473 18.58 -5.74 -0.19
CA ALA A 473 18.64 -5.88 -1.64
C ALA A 473 19.11 -7.27 -2.09
N ALA A 474 19.74 -8.05 -1.21
CA ALA A 474 20.24 -9.40 -1.50
C ALA A 474 19.23 -10.52 -1.17
N ASN A 475 18.06 -10.21 -0.58
CA ASN A 475 17.01 -11.20 -0.33
C ASN A 475 15.56 -10.69 -0.46
N GLY A 476 15.36 -9.44 -0.85
CA GLY A 476 14.03 -8.84 -1.07
C GLY A 476 13.23 -8.52 0.18
N GLN A 477 13.75 -8.74 1.40
CA GLN A 477 12.92 -8.68 2.62
C GLN A 477 13.02 -7.36 3.39
N TRP A 478 11.87 -6.92 3.93
CA TRP A 478 11.77 -5.80 4.86
C TRP A 478 12.06 -6.21 6.31
N ALA A 479 12.98 -5.49 6.96
CA ALA A 479 13.36 -5.65 8.36
C ALA A 479 13.20 -4.33 9.16
N PRO A 480 12.80 -4.39 10.45
CA PRO A 480 12.73 -3.21 11.30
C PRO A 480 14.12 -2.82 11.83
N LEU A 481 14.42 -1.51 11.84
CA LEU A 481 15.62 -1.00 12.52
C LEU A 481 15.33 -0.84 14.01
N GLY A 482 15.53 -1.93 14.76
CA GLY A 482 15.21 -2.01 16.19
C GLY A 482 13.70 -1.84 16.43
N THR A 483 13.31 -1.11 17.48
CA THR A 483 11.89 -0.82 17.76
C THR A 483 11.34 0.40 17.00
N GLY A 484 12.15 1.06 16.16
CA GLY A 484 11.76 2.23 15.36
C GLY A 484 11.48 3.51 16.18
N MET A 485 10.63 4.40 15.65
CA MET A 485 10.35 5.73 16.21
C MET A 485 8.91 5.90 16.69
N ASN A 486 8.72 6.68 17.77
CA ASN A 486 7.39 6.96 18.32
C ASN A 486 6.57 8.02 17.56
N GLY A 487 7.18 8.79 16.67
CA GLY A 487 6.54 9.82 15.84
C GLY A 487 7.13 9.87 14.41
N PRO A 488 6.52 10.64 13.48
CA PRO A 488 6.88 10.68 12.07
C PRO A 488 8.39 10.81 11.80
N VAL A 489 8.90 10.04 10.84
CA VAL A 489 10.18 10.32 10.20
C VAL A 489 9.89 11.16 8.94
N TYR A 490 10.62 12.25 8.77
CA TYR A 490 10.47 13.16 7.63
C TYR A 490 11.66 13.08 6.68
N ASP A 491 12.85 12.74 7.18
CA ASP A 491 14.05 12.57 6.37
C ASP A 491 14.95 11.45 6.95
N VAL A 492 15.69 10.76 6.08
CA VAL A 492 16.69 9.76 6.44
C VAL A 492 17.85 9.87 5.46
N ILE A 493 19.07 10.05 5.97
CA ILE A 493 20.29 10.09 5.15
C ILE A 493 21.37 9.14 5.67
N THR A 494 22.30 8.80 4.80
CA THR A 494 23.52 8.05 5.13
C THR A 494 24.70 9.01 5.28
N LEU A 495 25.45 8.92 6.39
CA LEU A 495 26.67 9.71 6.62
C LEU A 495 27.86 9.15 5.82
N PRO A 496 28.94 9.92 5.59
CA PRO A 496 30.19 9.42 4.99
C PRO A 496 30.87 8.26 5.75
N SER A 497 30.46 8.00 7.00
CA SER A 497 30.86 6.84 7.81
C SER A 497 30.07 5.56 7.50
N GLY A 498 29.00 5.64 6.70
CA GLY A 498 28.03 4.57 6.44
C GLY A 498 26.87 4.51 7.44
N ASP A 499 26.87 5.30 8.52
CA ASP A 499 25.78 5.30 9.49
C ASP A 499 24.52 6.02 8.96
N LEU A 500 23.33 5.48 9.27
CA LEU A 500 22.06 6.17 9.01
C LEU A 500 21.77 7.23 10.08
N VAL A 501 21.21 8.36 9.66
CA VAL A 501 20.60 9.37 10.54
C VAL A 501 19.18 9.63 10.09
N ALA A 502 18.23 9.54 11.02
CA ALA A 502 16.82 9.83 10.78
C ALA A 502 16.42 11.12 11.49
N GLY A 503 15.74 12.01 10.76
CA GLY A 503 15.16 13.27 11.24
C GLY A 503 13.63 13.22 11.15
N GLY A 504 12.94 13.86 12.09
CA GLY A 504 11.48 13.86 12.08
C GLY A 504 10.83 14.57 13.25
N SER A 505 9.64 14.11 13.62
CA SER A 505 8.81 14.63 14.71
C SER A 505 8.58 13.54 15.78
N PHE A 506 9.66 13.02 16.34
CA PHE A 506 9.68 11.96 17.35
C PHE A 506 10.46 12.37 18.60
N THR A 507 10.21 11.69 19.72
CA THR A 507 10.96 11.89 20.98
C THR A 507 11.71 10.65 21.46
N THR A 508 11.39 9.48 20.91
CA THR A 508 12.17 8.25 21.13
C THR A 508 12.45 7.51 19.83
N ALA A 509 13.63 6.89 19.77
CA ALA A 509 14.08 6.00 18.71
C ALA A 509 14.77 4.78 19.35
N GLY A 510 14.39 3.57 18.94
CA GLY A 510 14.88 2.34 19.57
C GLY A 510 14.48 2.18 21.05
N GLY A 511 13.47 2.93 21.52
CA GLY A 511 13.11 3.04 22.95
C GLY A 511 14.02 3.99 23.75
N SER A 512 15.15 4.43 23.18
CA SER A 512 16.02 5.46 23.76
C SER A 512 15.51 6.87 23.45
N GLY A 513 15.93 7.87 24.23
CA GLY A 513 15.63 9.27 23.95
C GLY A 513 16.24 9.72 22.62
N GLY A 514 15.42 10.30 21.73
CA GLY A 514 15.83 10.77 20.42
C GLY A 514 14.99 11.98 20.05
N ASN A 515 15.41 13.17 20.49
CA ASN A 515 14.64 14.39 20.33
C ASN A 515 14.71 14.88 18.87
N ASN A 516 13.75 14.47 18.06
CA ASN A 516 13.55 14.81 16.64
C ASN A 516 14.68 14.37 15.68
N ILE A 517 15.74 13.74 16.19
CA ILE A 517 16.83 13.16 15.43
C ILE A 517 17.48 11.98 16.19
N ALA A 518 17.93 10.95 15.47
CA ALA A 518 18.72 9.84 16.01
C ALA A 518 19.65 9.23 14.94
N ARG A 519 20.74 8.59 15.37
CA ARG A 519 21.66 7.81 14.51
C ARG A 519 21.48 6.31 14.75
N TRP A 520 21.47 5.53 13.69
CA TRP A 520 21.58 4.08 13.78
C TRP A 520 23.05 3.69 13.93
N ASN A 521 23.31 2.65 14.71
CA ASN A 521 24.63 2.04 14.81
C ASN A 521 24.51 0.56 14.42
N ASP A 522 24.86 0.24 13.18
CA ASP A 522 24.80 -1.13 12.63
C ASP A 522 25.68 -2.13 13.40
N VAL A 523 26.78 -1.68 14.03
CA VAL A 523 27.65 -2.56 14.84
C VAL A 523 26.94 -3.05 16.11
N THR A 524 25.98 -2.29 16.63
CA THR A 524 25.19 -2.67 17.82
C THR A 524 23.74 -3.04 17.52
N GLY A 525 23.24 -2.74 16.31
CA GLY A 525 21.82 -2.87 15.96
C GLY A 525 20.90 -2.00 16.81
N GLN A 526 21.30 -0.76 17.11
CA GLN A 526 20.58 0.16 18.02
C GLN A 526 20.53 1.59 17.50
N TRP A 527 19.46 2.31 17.87
CA TRP A 527 19.38 3.75 17.76
C TRP A 527 20.08 4.43 18.94
N VAL A 528 20.89 5.45 18.64
CA VAL A 528 21.58 6.28 19.64
C VAL A 528 21.19 7.77 19.51
N PRO A 529 21.15 8.53 20.62
CA PRO A 529 20.83 9.96 20.59
C PRO A 529 21.88 10.77 19.81
N PHE A 530 21.44 11.71 18.96
CA PHE A 530 22.35 12.63 18.26
C PHE A 530 22.69 13.84 19.15
N GLY A 531 23.50 13.60 20.18
CA GLY A 531 23.64 14.50 21.32
C GLY A 531 22.31 14.65 22.06
N ALA A 532 21.95 15.86 22.48
CA ALA A 532 20.65 16.13 23.10
C ALA A 532 19.49 16.32 22.10
N GLY A 533 19.75 16.25 20.78
CA GLY A 533 18.76 16.46 19.72
C GLY A 533 18.24 17.90 19.61
N LEU A 534 17.05 18.07 19.03
CA LEU A 534 16.42 19.35 18.71
C LEU A 534 15.03 19.48 19.35
N ASN A 535 14.59 20.71 19.63
CA ASN A 535 13.33 20.96 20.37
C ASN A 535 12.05 20.97 19.50
N GLY A 536 12.14 20.60 18.23
CA GLY A 536 11.03 20.57 17.28
C GLY A 536 11.42 19.80 16.02
N ALA A 537 10.47 19.64 15.10
CA ALA A 537 10.59 18.69 13.99
C ALA A 537 11.76 19.02 13.04
N VAL A 538 12.54 17.99 12.69
CA VAL A 538 13.53 18.06 11.60
C VAL A 538 12.85 17.61 10.31
N HIS A 539 12.91 18.43 9.26
CA HIS A 539 12.34 18.14 7.94
C HIS A 539 13.38 17.81 6.88
N ALA A 540 14.63 18.27 7.05
CA ALA A 540 15.71 18.06 6.09
C ALA A 540 17.07 17.88 6.79
N LEU A 541 17.91 17.05 6.21
CA LEU A 541 19.26 16.70 6.63
C LEU A 541 20.19 16.76 5.42
N THR A 542 21.37 17.37 5.57
CA THR A 542 22.41 17.31 4.51
C THR A 542 23.80 17.29 5.12
N THR A 543 24.76 16.67 4.44
CA THR A 543 26.14 16.53 4.92
C THR A 543 27.07 17.53 4.24
N LEU A 544 28.05 18.03 4.98
CA LEU A 544 29.12 18.88 4.48
C LEU A 544 30.35 18.03 4.10
N PRO A 545 31.24 18.48 3.19
CA PRO A 545 32.41 17.71 2.76
C PRO A 545 33.42 17.38 3.87
N ASN A 546 33.32 18.02 5.04
CA ASN A 546 34.14 17.73 6.22
C ASN A 546 33.50 16.69 7.18
N GLY A 547 32.36 16.08 6.81
CA GLY A 547 31.63 15.11 7.62
C GLY A 547 30.64 15.69 8.63
N ASP A 548 30.50 17.02 8.70
CA ASP A 548 29.48 17.66 9.53
C ASP A 548 28.07 17.43 8.96
N LEU A 549 27.07 17.44 9.84
CA LEU A 549 25.65 17.33 9.49
C LEU A 549 24.97 18.68 9.67
N VAL A 550 24.13 19.08 8.72
CA VAL A 550 23.22 20.22 8.82
C VAL A 550 21.79 19.70 8.88
N ALA A 551 20.99 20.24 9.80
CA ALA A 551 19.57 19.92 9.98
C ALA A 551 18.72 21.18 9.79
N GLY A 552 17.59 21.04 9.10
CA GLY A 552 16.59 22.08 8.85
C GLY A 552 15.19 21.63 9.27
N GLY A 553 14.33 22.56 9.69
CA GLY A 553 12.96 22.21 10.08
C GLY A 553 12.22 23.25 10.92
N PHE A 554 11.32 22.77 11.78
CA PHE A 554 10.49 23.57 12.69
C PHE A 554 10.98 23.43 14.15
N PHE A 555 12.18 23.95 14.42
CA PHE A 555 12.79 24.01 15.75
C PHE A 555 13.39 25.39 16.06
N THR A 556 13.68 25.66 17.32
CA THR A 556 14.30 26.93 17.80
C THR A 556 15.63 26.72 18.53
N SER A 557 15.95 25.48 18.92
CA SER A 557 17.21 25.11 19.55
C SER A 557 17.64 23.68 19.19
N ALA A 558 18.96 23.50 19.10
CA ALA A 558 19.62 22.23 18.88
C ALA A 558 20.72 22.05 19.94
N GLY A 559 20.82 20.88 20.57
CA GLY A 559 21.80 20.63 21.64
C GLY A 559 21.69 21.55 22.87
N GLY A 560 20.57 22.27 23.03
CA GLY A 560 20.37 23.30 24.07
C GLY A 560 20.86 24.70 23.68
N VAL A 561 21.54 24.90 22.54
CA VAL A 561 21.90 26.23 22.03
C VAL A 561 20.84 26.77 21.07
N SER A 562 20.73 28.11 20.98
CA SER A 562 19.78 28.74 20.06
C SER A 562 20.22 28.55 18.62
N ALA A 563 19.39 27.86 17.84
CA ALA A 563 19.60 27.54 16.44
C ALA A 563 18.20 27.47 15.81
N ARG A 564 17.76 28.55 15.17
CA ARG A 564 16.37 28.71 14.74
C ARG A 564 16.19 28.26 13.29
N TYR A 565 15.38 27.22 13.12
CA TYR A 565 15.02 26.52 11.87
C TYR A 565 16.17 25.91 11.06
N ILE A 566 17.43 26.20 11.39
CA ILE A 566 18.62 25.51 10.87
C ILE A 566 19.71 25.37 11.95
N ALA A 567 20.39 24.24 11.95
CA ALA A 567 21.47 23.90 12.89
C ALA A 567 22.57 23.07 12.20
N ARG A 568 23.80 23.13 12.71
CA ARG A 568 24.95 22.31 12.29
C ARG A 568 25.47 21.50 13.46
N TRP A 569 25.70 20.22 13.25
CA TRP A 569 26.47 19.35 14.13
C TRP A 569 27.92 19.31 13.67
N ASN A 570 28.84 19.61 14.57
CA ASN A 570 30.26 19.45 14.36
C ASN A 570 30.66 18.00 14.68
N ALA A 571 31.04 17.23 13.66
CA ALA A 571 31.39 15.82 13.78
C ALA A 571 32.70 15.58 14.55
N ALA A 572 33.60 16.57 14.59
CA ALA A 572 34.87 16.49 15.33
C ALA A 572 34.74 16.80 16.82
N THR A 573 33.73 17.59 17.23
CA THR A 573 33.48 17.91 18.67
C THR A 573 32.26 17.20 19.26
N GLY A 574 31.37 16.66 18.43
CA GLY A 574 30.13 16.03 18.88
C GLY A 574 29.12 17.02 19.46
N GLN A 575 28.99 18.21 18.85
CA GLN A 575 28.18 19.31 19.37
C GLN A 575 27.34 19.99 18.31
N TRP A 576 26.13 20.41 18.68
CA TRP A 576 25.25 21.27 17.88
C TRP A 576 25.63 22.75 18.03
N GLY A 577 25.50 23.49 16.92
CA GLY A 577 25.58 24.95 16.82
C GLY A 577 24.61 25.49 15.78
N ALA A 578 24.49 26.81 15.67
CA ALA A 578 23.75 27.45 14.58
C ALA A 578 24.58 27.45 13.28
N LEU A 579 23.94 27.30 12.12
CA LEU A 579 24.59 27.50 10.82
C LEU A 579 24.53 29.00 10.44
N GLY A 580 25.54 29.75 10.89
CA GLY A 580 25.52 31.21 10.83
C GLY A 580 24.48 31.82 11.79
N THR A 581 23.97 33.00 11.45
CA THR A 581 22.85 33.65 12.15
C THR A 581 21.49 33.10 11.66
N SER A 582 20.44 33.27 12.47
CA SER A 582 19.16 32.56 12.33
C SER A 582 18.35 32.85 11.06
N ILE A 583 17.49 31.89 10.70
CA ILE A 583 16.44 32.02 9.68
C ILE A 583 15.11 32.38 10.38
N SER A 584 14.21 33.11 9.70
CA SER A 584 12.94 33.60 10.27
C SER A 584 11.74 32.66 10.18
N GLY A 585 11.78 31.65 9.32
CA GLY A 585 10.71 30.68 9.11
C GLY A 585 11.22 29.28 8.71
N PHE A 586 10.31 28.36 8.43
CA PHE A 586 10.63 26.93 8.39
C PHE A 586 11.49 26.58 7.18
N VAL A 587 12.48 25.70 7.36
CA VAL A 587 13.24 25.07 6.27
C VAL A 587 12.59 23.73 5.97
N TYR A 588 12.26 23.49 4.70
CA TYR A 588 11.67 22.23 4.23
C TYR A 588 12.68 21.33 3.51
N ASP A 589 13.69 21.89 2.84
CA ASP A 589 14.74 21.13 2.17
C ASP A 589 16.12 21.83 2.25
N LEU A 590 17.20 21.04 2.16
CA LEU A 590 18.60 21.43 2.29
C LEU A 590 19.47 20.66 1.28
N VAL A 591 20.22 21.38 0.45
CA VAL A 591 21.22 20.76 -0.44
C VAL A 591 22.61 21.39 -0.26
N THR A 592 23.62 20.55 -0.06
CA THR A 592 25.03 20.96 -0.09
C THR A 592 25.53 20.98 -1.54
N LEU A 593 26.10 22.10 -1.95
CA LEU A 593 26.72 22.28 -3.27
C LEU A 593 28.14 21.69 -3.28
N PRO A 594 28.71 21.32 -4.46
CA PRO A 594 30.05 20.73 -4.55
C PRO A 594 31.21 21.56 -3.98
N ASN A 595 31.02 22.86 -3.76
CA ASN A 595 32.00 23.75 -3.10
C ASN A 595 31.85 23.81 -1.57
N GLY A 596 30.93 23.04 -0.98
CA GLY A 596 30.64 23.01 0.45
C GLY A 596 29.62 24.05 0.95
N ASP A 597 29.11 24.94 0.09
CA ASP A 597 28.02 25.85 0.44
C ASP A 597 26.70 25.08 0.63
N VAL A 598 25.79 25.61 1.44
CA VAL A 598 24.45 25.01 1.67
C VAL A 598 23.37 25.92 1.13
N VAL A 599 22.42 25.38 0.36
CA VAL A 599 21.19 26.08 -0.01
C VAL A 599 20.05 25.54 0.83
N ALA A 600 19.31 26.44 1.50
CA ALA A 600 18.10 26.14 2.24
C ALA A 600 16.88 26.63 1.48
N GLY A 601 15.86 25.78 1.36
CA GLY A 601 14.55 26.10 0.79
C GLY A 601 13.46 25.96 1.84
N GLY A 602 12.45 26.84 1.83
CA GLY A 602 11.37 26.76 2.80
C GLY A 602 10.33 27.86 2.70
N SER A 603 9.86 28.32 3.86
CA SER A 603 8.88 29.40 4.04
C SER A 603 9.46 30.46 4.99
N PHE A 604 10.32 31.35 4.48
CA PHE A 604 11.03 32.36 5.27
C PHE A 604 11.40 33.61 4.46
N THR A 605 11.53 34.75 5.15
CA THR A 605 11.78 36.07 4.53
C THR A 605 13.13 36.70 4.91
N THR A 606 13.87 36.08 5.83
CA THR A 606 15.23 36.49 6.20
C THR A 606 16.09 35.28 6.54
N ALA A 607 17.36 35.34 6.15
CA ALA A 607 18.39 34.37 6.52
C ALA A 607 19.63 35.15 6.99
N GLY A 608 20.09 34.88 8.21
CA GLY A 608 21.24 35.54 8.80
C GLY A 608 21.09 37.05 9.08
N GLY A 609 19.87 37.60 8.96
CA GLY A 609 19.59 39.03 8.97
C GLY A 609 19.51 39.69 7.59
N VAL A 610 19.90 38.97 6.52
CA VAL A 610 19.72 39.40 5.13
C VAL A 610 18.29 39.10 4.68
N ALA A 611 17.66 40.00 3.93
CA ALA A 611 16.35 39.78 3.32
C ALA A 611 16.46 38.79 2.14
N VAL A 612 15.59 37.79 2.12
CA VAL A 612 15.55 36.70 1.12
C VAL A 612 14.10 36.29 0.89
N ASN A 613 13.76 35.62 -0.22
CA ASN A 613 12.39 35.12 -0.43
C ASN A 613 12.42 33.60 -0.61
N ASN A 614 12.09 32.87 0.47
CA ASN A 614 11.87 31.42 0.54
C ASN A 614 13.06 30.50 0.16
N ILE A 615 14.20 31.08 -0.23
CA ILE A 615 15.45 30.38 -0.51
C ILE A 615 16.66 31.24 -0.12
N ALA A 616 17.73 30.62 0.36
CA ALA A 616 18.99 31.30 0.67
C ALA A 616 20.20 30.36 0.58
N ARG A 617 21.38 30.90 0.23
CA ARG A 617 22.66 30.20 0.18
C ARG A 617 23.56 30.65 1.33
N TRP A 618 23.98 29.71 2.16
CA TRP A 618 25.05 29.88 3.14
C TRP A 618 26.39 29.59 2.48
N ASN A 619 27.31 30.55 2.51
CA ASN A 619 28.64 30.39 1.94
C ASN A 619 29.63 29.86 3.00
N ALA A 620 30.21 28.69 2.76
CA ALA A 620 31.05 27.98 3.73
C ALA A 620 32.39 28.66 4.01
N ALA A 621 32.92 29.42 3.05
CA ALA A 621 34.19 30.15 3.21
C ALA A 621 34.07 31.43 4.07
N THR A 622 32.89 32.04 4.13
CA THR A 622 32.65 33.32 4.84
C THR A 622 31.66 33.21 6.01
N GLY A 623 30.93 32.10 6.10
CA GLY A 623 29.87 31.87 7.09
C GLY A 623 28.59 32.71 6.86
N GLN A 624 28.48 33.44 5.74
CA GLN A 624 27.41 34.39 5.49
C GLN A 624 26.25 33.79 4.68
N TRP A 625 25.04 34.29 4.93
CA TRP A 625 23.84 34.01 4.14
C TRP A 625 23.67 35.01 3.00
N THR A 626 23.22 34.54 1.84
CA THR A 626 23.02 35.33 0.62
C THR A 626 21.72 34.91 -0.09
N PRO A 627 20.99 35.85 -0.73
CA PRO A 627 19.83 35.53 -1.57
C PRO A 627 20.27 34.90 -2.90
N LEU A 628 19.38 34.11 -3.52
CA LEU A 628 19.51 33.67 -4.91
C LEU A 628 18.61 34.57 -5.77
N ASP A 629 19.17 35.69 -6.24
CA ASP A 629 18.43 36.76 -6.93
C ASP A 629 17.23 37.24 -6.07
N THR A 630 16.07 37.57 -6.64
CA THR A 630 14.87 37.95 -5.87
C THR A 630 14.20 36.78 -5.14
N GLY A 631 14.74 35.56 -5.20
CA GLY A 631 14.14 34.35 -4.64
C GLY A 631 12.79 33.96 -5.28
N LEU A 632 11.95 33.26 -4.53
CA LEU A 632 10.67 32.70 -5.00
C LEU A 632 9.47 33.26 -4.24
N ASN A 633 8.34 33.46 -4.93
CA ASN A 633 7.16 34.11 -4.37
C ASN A 633 6.28 33.24 -3.45
N GLY A 634 6.70 32.02 -3.14
CA GLY A 634 5.99 31.07 -2.28
C GLY A 634 6.92 29.96 -1.77
N THR A 635 6.35 29.04 -0.99
CA THR A 635 7.11 28.01 -0.27
C THR A 635 7.92 27.12 -1.21
N VAL A 636 9.22 26.99 -0.96
CA VAL A 636 10.02 25.90 -1.55
C VAL A 636 9.81 24.65 -0.68
N SER A 637 9.44 23.54 -1.31
CA SER A 637 9.21 22.25 -0.65
C SER A 637 10.34 21.25 -0.90
N THR A 638 11.09 21.41 -1.99
CA THR A 638 12.21 20.53 -2.34
C THR A 638 13.29 21.24 -3.18
N LEU A 639 14.53 20.79 -3.06
CA LEU A 639 15.72 21.24 -3.78
C LEU A 639 16.51 20.04 -4.32
N THR A 640 17.08 20.16 -5.51
CA THR A 640 18.09 19.19 -6.00
C THR A 640 19.12 19.86 -6.90
N THR A 641 20.30 19.27 -7.06
CA THR A 641 21.36 19.76 -7.95
C THR A 641 21.52 18.85 -9.16
N LEU A 642 21.53 19.45 -10.36
CA LEU A 642 21.82 18.74 -11.60
C LEU A 642 23.33 18.49 -11.75
N PRO A 643 23.77 17.46 -12.51
CA PRO A 643 25.19 17.15 -12.72
C PRO A 643 26.06 18.28 -13.30
N ASN A 644 25.43 19.28 -13.93
CA ASN A 644 26.11 20.47 -14.46
C ASN A 644 26.35 21.58 -13.41
N GLY A 645 25.92 21.37 -12.15
CA GLY A 645 26.06 22.32 -11.05
C GLY A 645 24.87 23.27 -10.86
N ASP A 646 23.85 23.22 -11.71
CA ASP A 646 22.62 24.01 -11.53
C ASP A 646 21.77 23.48 -10.38
N LEU A 647 21.00 24.37 -9.76
CA LEU A 647 20.05 24.04 -8.71
C LEU A 647 18.63 24.03 -9.29
N VAL A 648 17.79 23.12 -8.84
CA VAL A 648 16.34 23.11 -9.14
C VAL A 648 15.56 23.17 -7.84
N ALA A 649 14.51 23.99 -7.83
CA ALA A 649 13.57 24.12 -6.72
C ALA A 649 12.16 23.67 -7.15
N GLY A 650 11.46 22.96 -6.27
CA GLY A 650 10.06 22.58 -6.39
C GLY A 650 9.27 23.02 -5.15
N GLY A 651 7.99 23.34 -5.29
CA GLY A 651 7.15 23.75 -4.15
C GLY A 651 5.88 24.49 -4.54
N PHE A 652 5.34 25.27 -3.60
CA PHE A 652 4.11 26.07 -3.77
C PHE A 652 4.42 27.52 -4.14
N PHE A 653 4.93 27.73 -5.35
CA PHE A 653 5.24 29.06 -5.91
C PHE A 653 4.79 29.19 -7.37
N THR A 654 4.71 30.43 -7.86
CA THR A 654 4.35 30.74 -9.25
C THR A 654 5.35 31.68 -9.95
N SER A 655 6.35 32.18 -9.22
CA SER A 655 7.45 32.98 -9.77
C SER A 655 8.76 32.77 -9.01
N ALA A 656 9.87 32.79 -9.75
CA ALA A 656 11.24 32.72 -9.26
C ALA A 656 12.10 33.73 -10.04
N GLY A 657 12.87 34.59 -9.38
CA GLY A 657 13.66 35.64 -10.04
C GLY A 657 12.84 36.62 -10.90
N GLY A 658 11.58 36.85 -10.55
CA GLY A 658 10.62 37.61 -11.37
C GLY A 658 10.11 36.89 -12.64
N VAL A 659 10.69 35.74 -13.00
CA VAL A 659 10.20 34.88 -14.10
C VAL A 659 8.95 34.13 -13.63
N SER A 660 7.97 33.94 -14.52
CA SER A 660 6.81 33.09 -14.24
C SER A 660 7.22 31.62 -14.31
N ALA A 661 7.24 30.93 -13.18
CA ALA A 661 7.66 29.53 -13.06
C ALA A 661 6.72 28.82 -12.08
N ARG A 662 5.85 27.93 -12.59
CA ARG A 662 4.78 27.32 -11.80
C ARG A 662 5.27 26.05 -11.11
N TYR A 663 5.37 26.11 -9.80
CA TYR A 663 5.71 25.03 -8.87
C TYR A 663 7.07 24.33 -9.07
N ILE A 664 7.82 24.67 -10.13
CA ILE A 664 9.18 24.21 -10.40
C ILE A 664 10.00 25.28 -11.14
N ALA A 665 11.27 25.46 -10.78
CA ALA A 665 12.18 26.44 -11.39
C ALA A 665 13.66 25.99 -11.29
N ARG A 666 14.47 26.32 -12.31
CA ARG A 666 15.92 26.07 -12.34
C ARG A 666 16.68 27.38 -12.10
N TRP A 667 17.67 27.33 -11.23
CA TRP A 667 18.67 28.37 -11.01
C TRP A 667 19.95 28.00 -11.78
N ASN A 668 20.30 28.82 -12.76
CA ASN A 668 21.51 28.64 -13.54
C ASN A 668 22.72 29.12 -12.72
N ALA A 669 23.63 28.20 -12.39
CA ALA A 669 24.77 28.47 -11.52
C ALA A 669 25.86 29.33 -12.17
N ALA A 670 25.91 29.39 -13.50
CA ALA A 670 26.88 30.18 -14.27
C ALA A 670 26.43 31.63 -14.50
N THR A 671 25.12 31.88 -14.63
CA THR A 671 24.57 33.25 -14.83
C THR A 671 24.00 33.87 -13.55
N GLY A 672 23.65 33.06 -12.54
CA GLY A 672 23.01 33.54 -11.32
C GLY A 672 21.57 34.02 -11.56
N GLN A 673 20.80 33.28 -12.36
CA GLN A 673 19.43 33.65 -12.75
C GLN A 673 18.48 32.46 -12.70
N TRP A 674 17.20 32.73 -12.41
CA TRP A 674 16.11 31.76 -12.46
C TRP A 674 15.54 31.59 -13.87
N ALA A 675 15.11 30.37 -14.19
CA ALA A 675 14.42 29.99 -15.43
C ALA A 675 13.30 28.98 -15.13
N ALA A 676 12.25 28.99 -15.96
CA ALA A 676 11.13 28.06 -15.86
C ALA A 676 11.37 26.78 -16.68
N PHE A 677 10.80 25.65 -16.25
CA PHE A 677 10.69 24.44 -17.08
C PHE A 677 9.42 24.53 -17.93
N GLY A 678 9.51 25.24 -19.05
CA GLY A 678 8.34 25.54 -19.89
C GLY A 678 7.29 26.36 -19.12
N THR A 679 6.04 25.96 -19.20
CA THR A 679 4.92 26.54 -18.42
C THR A 679 4.86 26.06 -16.96
N GLY A 680 5.68 25.06 -16.58
CA GLY A 680 5.73 24.47 -15.23
C GLY A 680 4.68 23.39 -14.99
N MET A 681 4.38 23.12 -13.72
CA MET A 681 3.35 22.15 -13.32
C MET A 681 1.98 22.82 -13.13
N ASN A 682 0.91 22.02 -13.03
CA ASN A 682 -0.42 22.52 -12.63
C ASN A 682 -0.70 22.47 -11.11
N ASN A 683 0.15 21.83 -10.31
CA ASN A 683 0.04 21.76 -8.85
C ASN A 683 1.43 21.58 -8.20
N ILE A 684 1.48 21.59 -6.87
CA ILE A 684 2.71 21.49 -6.06
C ILE A 684 3.59 20.27 -6.40
N VAL A 685 4.90 20.54 -6.47
CA VAL A 685 5.97 19.51 -6.48
C VAL A 685 6.44 19.32 -5.05
N PHE A 686 6.42 18.07 -4.56
CA PHE A 686 6.88 17.71 -3.21
C PHE A 686 8.32 17.19 -3.18
N THR A 687 8.79 16.57 -4.26
CA THR A 687 10.11 15.93 -4.32
C THR A 687 10.70 15.99 -5.73
N LEU A 688 12.04 16.07 -5.80
CA LEU A 688 12.84 16.11 -7.02
C LEU A 688 13.99 15.10 -6.92
N SER A 689 14.36 14.48 -8.03
CA SER A 689 15.55 13.61 -8.10
C SER A 689 16.27 13.83 -9.43
N ALA A 690 17.54 14.21 -9.36
CA ALA A 690 18.40 14.41 -10.54
C ALA A 690 19.08 13.09 -10.93
N LEU A 691 19.02 12.74 -12.22
CA LEU A 691 19.64 11.52 -12.75
C LEU A 691 21.08 11.79 -13.24
N PRO A 692 21.97 10.77 -13.24
CA PRO A 692 23.33 10.92 -13.78
C PRO A 692 23.39 11.33 -15.26
N SER A 693 22.33 11.10 -16.03
CA SER A 693 22.16 11.57 -17.42
C SER A 693 21.99 13.10 -17.55
N GLY A 694 21.74 13.80 -16.45
CA GLY A 694 21.33 15.20 -16.43
C GLY A 694 19.82 15.41 -16.43
N ASP A 695 19.03 14.35 -16.66
CA ASP A 695 17.57 14.39 -16.58
C ASP A 695 17.09 14.69 -15.15
N LEU A 696 15.84 15.15 -15.04
CA LEU A 696 15.21 15.46 -13.77
C LEU A 696 13.89 14.70 -13.62
N LEU A 697 13.72 14.01 -12.50
CA LEU A 697 12.44 13.48 -12.05
C LEU A 697 11.79 14.47 -11.09
N ALA A 698 10.49 14.69 -11.25
CA ALA A 698 9.68 15.49 -10.34
C ALA A 698 8.43 14.71 -9.93
N ALA A 699 8.00 14.86 -8.68
CA ALA A 699 6.75 14.28 -8.21
C ALA A 699 6.03 15.12 -7.15
N GLY A 700 4.70 14.96 -7.05
CA GLY A 700 3.85 15.75 -6.16
C GLY A 700 2.35 15.53 -6.38
N LEU A 701 1.56 16.60 -6.41
CA LEU A 701 0.10 16.59 -6.63
C LEU A 701 -0.32 17.00 -8.05
N PHE A 702 0.64 17.18 -8.97
CA PHE A 702 0.35 17.62 -10.33
C PHE A 702 -0.25 16.49 -11.17
N THR A 703 -1.05 16.86 -12.17
CA THR A 703 -1.59 15.97 -13.20
C THR A 703 -1.15 16.35 -14.61
N THR A 704 -0.46 17.50 -14.77
CA THR A 704 0.20 17.89 -16.01
C THR A 704 1.56 18.54 -15.74
N ALA A 705 2.55 18.20 -16.58
CA ALA A 705 3.87 18.83 -16.63
C ALA A 705 4.06 19.51 -18.00
N ASP A 706 4.22 20.83 -18.01
CA ASP A 706 4.25 21.67 -19.23
C ASP A 706 3.10 21.37 -20.23
N GLY A 707 1.88 21.19 -19.69
CA GLY A 707 0.69 20.83 -20.46
C GLY A 707 0.60 19.36 -20.90
N VAL A 708 1.69 18.58 -20.84
CA VAL A 708 1.68 17.13 -21.05
C VAL A 708 0.98 16.46 -19.86
N ALA A 709 0.06 15.54 -20.12
CA ALA A 709 -0.58 14.76 -19.06
C ALA A 709 0.45 13.86 -18.36
N ALA A 710 0.69 14.10 -17.07
CA ALA A 710 1.67 13.38 -16.27
C ALA A 710 1.17 13.33 -14.82
N ASN A 711 0.75 12.13 -14.39
CA ASN A 711 -0.04 11.94 -13.18
C ASN A 711 0.87 11.68 -11.96
N ARG A 712 1.05 12.71 -11.13
CA ARG A 712 1.88 12.78 -9.91
C ARG A 712 3.39 12.56 -10.06
N VAL A 713 3.87 11.99 -11.17
CA VAL A 713 5.30 11.79 -11.49
C VAL A 713 5.58 12.13 -12.96
N ALA A 714 6.69 12.84 -13.23
CA ALA A 714 7.14 13.18 -14.57
C ALA A 714 8.68 13.19 -14.67
N ARG A 715 9.22 12.89 -15.86
CA ARG A 715 10.64 13.03 -16.21
C ARG A 715 10.83 14.17 -17.20
N TRP A 716 11.70 15.12 -16.89
CA TRP A 716 12.23 16.09 -17.83
C TRP A 716 13.50 15.53 -18.46
N ASN A 717 13.53 15.47 -19.78
CA ASN A 717 14.67 15.02 -20.55
C ASN A 717 15.62 16.19 -20.84
N ALA A 718 16.88 16.07 -20.43
CA ALA A 718 17.85 17.16 -20.52
C ALA A 718 18.40 17.40 -21.94
N ALA A 719 18.30 16.41 -22.83
CA ALA A 719 18.73 16.52 -24.23
C ALA A 719 17.66 17.13 -25.14
N THR A 720 16.38 16.87 -24.88
CA THR A 720 15.25 17.44 -25.65
C THR A 720 14.63 18.68 -25.00
N GLY A 721 14.82 18.87 -23.69
CA GLY A 721 14.19 19.92 -22.91
C GLY A 721 12.71 19.70 -22.59
N GLN A 722 12.16 18.50 -22.85
CA GLN A 722 10.73 18.19 -22.75
C GLN A 722 10.38 17.33 -21.53
N TRP A 723 9.14 17.45 -21.06
CA TRP A 723 8.55 16.55 -20.06
C TRP A 723 7.89 15.33 -20.69
N ALA A 724 8.02 14.18 -20.04
CA ALA A 724 7.33 12.93 -20.35
C ALA A 724 6.71 12.31 -19.08
N PRO A 725 5.55 11.65 -19.18
CA PRO A 725 4.98 10.87 -18.08
C PRO A 725 5.75 9.57 -17.85
N LEU A 726 5.64 9.00 -16.65
CA LEU A 726 6.07 7.63 -16.37
C LEU A 726 4.82 6.73 -16.42
N GLY A 727 4.52 6.21 -17.60
CA GLY A 727 3.31 5.42 -17.86
C GLY A 727 2.03 6.22 -17.56
N THR A 728 1.06 5.59 -16.90
CA THR A 728 -0.15 6.26 -16.38
C THR A 728 0.08 7.01 -15.05
N GLY A 729 1.34 7.08 -14.58
CA GLY A 729 1.73 7.69 -13.30
C GLY A 729 1.28 6.87 -12.09
N VAL A 730 1.08 7.54 -10.95
CA VAL A 730 0.53 6.91 -9.73
C VAL A 730 -0.79 7.55 -9.33
N ASP A 731 -1.70 6.78 -8.73
CA ASP A 731 -2.99 7.29 -8.24
C ASP A 731 -2.84 8.06 -6.92
N SER A 732 -3.97 8.45 -6.32
CA SER A 732 -4.07 8.61 -4.86
C SER A 732 -5.53 8.67 -4.42
N ALA A 733 -5.76 8.46 -3.12
CA ALA A 733 -7.04 8.74 -2.47
C ALA A 733 -7.06 10.17 -1.91
N GLY A 734 -7.56 11.13 -2.68
CA GLY A 734 -7.73 12.54 -2.26
C GLY A 734 -6.56 13.46 -2.62
N ASP A 735 -6.40 14.57 -1.88
CA ASP A 735 -5.43 15.65 -2.14
C ASP A 735 -3.97 15.30 -1.78
N VAL A 736 -3.58 14.05 -2.03
CA VAL A 736 -2.30 13.47 -1.58
C VAL A 736 -1.56 12.81 -2.75
N GLY A 737 -0.28 12.47 -2.58
CA GLY A 737 0.56 11.98 -3.68
C GLY A 737 1.97 11.58 -3.25
N VAL A 738 2.92 11.64 -4.19
CA VAL A 738 4.31 11.20 -3.98
C VAL A 738 5.09 12.22 -3.15
N TYR A 739 5.75 11.74 -2.08
CA TYR A 739 6.57 12.55 -1.17
C TYR A 739 8.06 12.25 -1.28
N ALA A 740 8.46 11.09 -1.80
CA ALA A 740 9.85 10.69 -1.97
C ALA A 740 10.08 10.04 -3.33
N LEU A 741 11.22 10.34 -3.95
CA LEU A 741 11.81 9.64 -5.09
C LEU A 741 13.25 9.25 -4.75
N THR A 742 13.69 8.07 -5.18
CA THR A 742 15.12 7.71 -5.20
C THR A 742 15.42 6.72 -6.33
N THR A 743 16.67 6.64 -6.78
CA THR A 743 17.10 5.62 -7.74
C THR A 743 17.89 4.51 -7.04
N LEU A 744 17.57 3.25 -7.36
CA LEU A 744 18.36 2.10 -6.97
C LEU A 744 19.67 2.02 -7.80
N PRO A 745 20.70 1.29 -7.33
CA PRO A 745 21.96 1.15 -8.06
C PRO A 745 21.86 0.54 -9.47
N ASN A 746 20.78 -0.20 -9.75
CA ASN A 746 20.48 -0.80 -11.06
C ASN A 746 19.78 0.17 -12.03
N GLY A 747 19.55 1.44 -11.62
CA GLY A 747 18.90 2.47 -12.44
C GLY A 747 17.38 2.59 -12.26
N ASP A 748 16.72 1.66 -11.57
CA ASP A 748 15.28 1.73 -11.32
C ASP A 748 14.91 2.90 -10.40
N LEU A 749 13.76 3.51 -10.64
CA LEU A 749 13.18 4.54 -9.78
C LEU A 749 12.28 3.92 -8.71
N VAL A 750 12.38 4.41 -7.48
CA VAL A 750 11.44 4.13 -6.39
C VAL A 750 10.65 5.40 -6.08
N ALA A 751 9.33 5.29 -6.09
CA ALA A 751 8.42 6.32 -5.60
C ALA A 751 7.83 5.91 -4.25
N GLY A 752 7.61 6.89 -3.37
CA GLY A 752 6.99 6.68 -2.06
C GLY A 752 6.11 7.87 -1.67
N GLY A 753 4.99 7.63 -1.02
CA GLY A 753 4.03 8.69 -0.71
C GLY A 753 2.72 8.20 -0.14
N ASP A 754 1.63 8.83 -0.57
CA ASP A 754 0.25 8.44 -0.30
C ASP A 754 -0.47 8.12 -1.62
N PHE A 755 -0.30 6.88 -2.07
CA PHE A 755 -0.92 6.31 -3.27
C PHE A 755 -1.21 4.83 -3.04
N THR A 756 -2.17 4.28 -3.78
CA THR A 756 -2.62 2.88 -3.73
C THR A 756 -2.21 2.06 -4.95
N THR A 757 -2.07 2.69 -6.12
CA THR A 757 -1.63 2.05 -7.36
C THR A 757 -0.62 2.91 -8.12
N ALA A 758 0.27 2.23 -8.85
CA ALA A 758 1.26 2.80 -9.73
C ALA A 758 1.17 2.07 -11.08
N GLY A 759 1.01 2.80 -12.19
CA GLY A 759 0.75 2.20 -13.51
C GLY A 759 -0.62 1.51 -13.66
N GLY A 760 -1.45 1.50 -12.62
CA GLY A 760 -2.64 0.64 -12.48
C GLY A 760 -2.38 -0.65 -11.68
N VAL A 761 -1.13 -0.93 -11.29
CA VAL A 761 -0.75 -2.07 -10.44
C VAL A 761 -0.80 -1.67 -8.97
N VAL A 762 -1.24 -2.55 -8.07
CA VAL A 762 -1.34 -2.26 -6.63
C VAL A 762 0.05 -2.11 -6.02
N ALA A 763 0.30 -0.92 -5.45
CA ALA A 763 1.60 -0.54 -4.92
C ALA A 763 1.42 0.48 -3.77
N PRO A 764 0.84 0.08 -2.62
CA PRO A 764 0.43 1.02 -1.58
C PRO A 764 1.63 1.67 -0.89
N PHE A 765 1.66 3.01 -0.89
CA PHE A 765 2.67 3.89 -0.30
C PHE A 765 4.11 3.77 -0.86
N ILE A 766 4.42 2.76 -1.68
CA ILE A 766 5.72 2.55 -2.32
C ILE A 766 5.59 1.74 -3.63
N ALA A 767 6.28 2.18 -4.69
CA ALA A 767 6.30 1.54 -6.01
C ALA A 767 7.70 1.62 -6.65
N ARG A 768 7.99 0.70 -7.57
CA ARG A 768 9.19 0.68 -8.42
C ARG A 768 8.80 1.00 -9.86
N TRP A 769 9.55 1.84 -10.56
CA TRP A 769 9.46 2.07 -12.00
C TRP A 769 10.76 1.60 -12.63
N GLY A 770 10.65 0.59 -13.49
CA GLY A 770 11.78 -0.14 -14.03
C GLY A 770 11.32 -1.20 -15.02
N CYS A 771 12.26 -1.92 -15.61
CA CYS A 771 11.92 -3.11 -16.39
C CYS A 771 11.31 -4.19 -15.50
N VAL A 772 10.29 -4.89 -16.01
CA VAL A 772 9.97 -6.22 -15.48
C VAL A 772 11.06 -7.14 -16.03
N ARG A 773 11.89 -7.69 -15.15
CA ARG A 773 12.75 -8.81 -15.50
C ARG A 773 11.88 -10.06 -15.42
N THR A 774 11.29 -10.44 -16.54
CA THR A 774 10.94 -11.84 -16.78
C THR A 774 12.19 -12.52 -17.32
N CYS A 775 12.31 -13.83 -17.07
CA CYS A 775 13.23 -14.63 -17.85
C CYS A 775 12.75 -14.67 -19.30
N ASP A 776 13.66 -14.95 -20.24
CA ASP A 776 13.28 -15.27 -21.62
C ASP A 776 12.46 -16.57 -21.66
N ASP A 777 11.80 -16.86 -22.79
CA ASP A 777 10.95 -18.05 -22.89
C ASP A 777 11.81 -19.34 -22.92
N ILE A 778 11.26 -20.41 -22.35
CA ILE A 778 11.81 -21.76 -22.40
C ILE A 778 11.71 -22.35 -23.81
N ASP A 779 10.81 -21.85 -24.65
CA ASP A 779 10.84 -21.98 -26.13
C ASP A 779 12.07 -21.25 -26.70
N PHE A 780 13.27 -21.72 -26.36
CA PHE A 780 14.50 -20.96 -26.54
C PHE A 780 14.81 -20.71 -28.02
N ASN A 781 14.38 -21.60 -28.92
CA ASN A 781 14.52 -21.43 -30.36
C ASN A 781 13.27 -20.86 -31.07
N ASN A 782 12.24 -20.43 -30.30
CA ASN A 782 10.98 -19.84 -30.75
C ASN A 782 10.23 -20.68 -31.81
N ASN A 783 10.22 -22.01 -31.64
CA ASN A 783 9.54 -22.93 -32.56
C ASN A 783 8.08 -23.24 -32.15
N SER A 784 7.65 -22.83 -30.96
CA SER A 784 6.33 -23.08 -30.35
C SER A 784 6.08 -24.53 -29.90
N VAL A 785 7.13 -25.30 -29.65
CA VAL A 785 7.08 -26.65 -29.04
C VAL A 785 8.01 -26.67 -27.83
N PHE A 786 7.47 -26.35 -26.65
CA PHE A 786 8.24 -26.28 -25.40
C PHE A 786 7.53 -27.00 -24.24
N PRO A 787 8.28 -27.47 -23.22
CA PRO A 787 9.73 -27.66 -23.23
C PRO A 787 10.12 -28.92 -24.03
N GLU A 788 11.14 -28.84 -24.90
CA GLU A 788 11.73 -30.00 -25.57
C GLU A 788 13.27 -30.06 -25.48
N ASP A 789 13.85 -31.21 -25.85
CA ASP A 789 15.31 -31.41 -25.83
C ASP A 789 16.05 -30.40 -26.76
N ALA A 790 15.38 -29.89 -27.80
CA ALA A 790 15.93 -28.90 -28.73
C ALA A 790 16.19 -27.55 -28.07
N ASP A 791 15.29 -27.07 -27.19
CA ASP A 791 15.48 -25.81 -26.45
C ASP A 791 16.79 -25.84 -25.65
N VAL A 792 17.02 -26.93 -24.95
CA VAL A 792 18.22 -27.16 -24.12
C VAL A 792 19.47 -27.27 -24.99
N ILE A 793 19.38 -27.97 -26.13
CA ILE A 793 20.48 -28.10 -27.09
C ILE A 793 20.85 -26.74 -27.67
N ASP A 794 19.87 -25.93 -28.08
CA ASP A 794 20.10 -24.64 -28.71
C ASP A 794 20.55 -23.56 -27.72
N PHE A 795 20.06 -23.60 -26.48
CA PHE A 795 20.58 -22.81 -25.36
C PHE A 795 22.09 -23.06 -25.17
N PHE A 796 22.51 -24.34 -25.10
CA PHE A 796 23.93 -24.67 -24.99
C PHE A 796 24.74 -24.39 -26.27
N ASN A 797 24.13 -24.48 -27.46
CA ASN A 797 24.78 -24.08 -28.70
C ASN A 797 25.12 -22.59 -28.69
N VAL A 798 24.16 -21.72 -28.30
CA VAL A 798 24.38 -20.27 -28.19
C VAL A 798 25.34 -19.93 -27.05
N LEU A 799 25.22 -20.57 -25.89
CA LEU A 799 26.15 -20.41 -24.75
C LEU A 799 27.60 -20.75 -25.13
N ALA A 800 27.79 -21.73 -26.02
CA ALA A 800 29.10 -22.10 -26.57
C ALA A 800 29.60 -21.17 -27.71
N GLY A 801 28.86 -20.12 -28.05
CA GLY A 801 29.19 -19.17 -29.13
C GLY A 801 28.77 -19.62 -30.53
N GLY A 802 27.79 -20.52 -30.64
CA GLY A 802 27.13 -20.88 -31.89
C GLY A 802 26.11 -19.83 -32.34
N GLU A 803 25.84 -19.76 -33.64
CA GLU A 803 24.82 -18.88 -34.22
C GLU A 803 23.45 -19.56 -34.20
N CYS A 804 22.44 -18.91 -33.62
CA CYS A 804 21.03 -19.24 -33.81
C CYS A 804 20.29 -18.02 -34.38
N ALA A 805 19.45 -18.23 -35.41
CA ALA A 805 18.81 -17.16 -36.17
C ALA A 805 17.39 -16.79 -35.68
N ALA A 806 16.83 -17.57 -34.75
CA ALA A 806 15.48 -17.39 -34.21
C ALA A 806 15.42 -17.51 -32.68
N CYS A 807 16.55 -17.74 -32.01
CA CYS A 807 16.56 -17.97 -30.58
C CYS A 807 16.35 -16.68 -29.76
N ASN A 808 15.91 -16.89 -28.52
CA ASN A 808 16.02 -15.97 -27.41
C ASN A 808 17.49 -15.65 -27.10
N ASP A 809 17.74 -14.63 -26.29
CA ASP A 809 19.10 -14.18 -25.98
C ASP A 809 19.65 -14.92 -24.74
N ILE A 810 20.98 -14.86 -24.52
CA ILE A 810 21.65 -15.72 -23.52
C ILE A 810 21.66 -15.10 -22.11
N ASP A 811 21.23 -13.85 -21.96
CA ASP A 811 20.88 -13.18 -20.69
C ASP A 811 19.54 -13.72 -20.15
N PHE A 812 19.46 -15.03 -19.88
CA PHE A 812 18.17 -15.72 -19.70
C PHE A 812 17.33 -15.13 -18.57
N ASN A 813 17.94 -14.59 -17.51
CA ASN A 813 17.25 -13.93 -16.40
C ASN A 813 17.14 -12.38 -16.58
N ASN A 814 17.46 -11.87 -17.77
CA ASN A 814 17.42 -10.45 -18.17
C ASN A 814 18.11 -9.53 -17.16
N ASN A 815 19.29 -9.94 -16.66
CA ASN A 815 20.02 -9.21 -15.63
C ASN A 815 21.07 -8.23 -16.17
N GLN A 816 21.48 -8.40 -17.44
CA GLN A 816 22.51 -7.68 -18.19
C GLN A 816 23.96 -8.08 -17.89
N VAL A 817 24.19 -9.31 -17.39
CA VAL A 817 25.52 -9.90 -17.13
C VAL A 817 25.62 -11.27 -17.78
N PHE A 818 25.80 -11.30 -19.11
CA PHE A 818 25.76 -12.54 -19.88
C PHE A 818 27.04 -12.80 -20.70
N PRO A 819 27.39 -14.06 -21.00
CA PRO A 819 26.86 -15.27 -20.36
C PRO A 819 27.50 -15.49 -18.97
N GLU A 820 26.71 -15.84 -17.97
CA GLU A 820 27.19 -16.23 -16.64
C GLU A 820 26.56 -17.55 -16.12
N ASP A 821 27.08 -18.08 -15.00
CA ASP A 821 26.57 -19.31 -14.40
C ASP A 821 25.09 -19.18 -13.95
N ALA A 822 24.62 -17.97 -13.66
CA ALA A 822 23.24 -17.68 -13.27
C ALA A 822 22.25 -17.91 -14.42
N ASP A 823 22.56 -17.49 -15.65
CA ASP A 823 21.70 -17.73 -16.83
C ASP A 823 21.38 -19.23 -16.98
N VAL A 824 22.41 -20.07 -16.83
CA VAL A 824 22.31 -21.52 -16.93
C VAL A 824 21.52 -22.12 -15.76
N ILE A 825 21.75 -21.61 -14.54
CA ILE A 825 21.01 -22.02 -13.34
C ILE A 825 19.53 -21.68 -13.48
N ASP A 826 19.20 -20.48 -13.93
CA ASP A 826 17.83 -19.99 -14.02
C ASP A 826 17.07 -20.59 -15.20
N PHE A 827 17.73 -20.84 -16.34
CA PHE A 827 17.18 -21.64 -17.43
C PHE A 827 16.75 -23.02 -16.92
N PHE A 828 17.61 -23.73 -16.17
CA PHE A 828 17.23 -25.01 -15.57
C PHE A 828 16.19 -24.90 -14.45
N ASN A 829 16.18 -23.83 -13.65
CA ASN A 829 15.16 -23.61 -12.62
C ASN A 829 13.77 -23.48 -13.26
N VAL A 830 13.65 -22.66 -14.32
CA VAL A 830 12.36 -22.43 -15.01
C VAL A 830 11.97 -23.65 -15.86
N LEU A 831 12.91 -24.31 -16.54
CA LEU A 831 12.68 -25.59 -17.25
C LEU A 831 12.16 -26.69 -16.32
N ALA A 832 12.58 -26.70 -15.04
CA ALA A 832 12.08 -27.60 -14.01
C ALA A 832 10.71 -27.20 -13.41
N GLY A 833 10.07 -26.15 -13.93
CA GLY A 833 8.80 -25.61 -13.42
C GLY A 833 8.94 -24.69 -12.21
N GLY A 834 10.15 -24.19 -11.94
CA GLY A 834 10.40 -23.13 -10.96
C GLY A 834 10.03 -21.73 -11.48
N THR A 835 10.04 -20.76 -10.58
CA THR A 835 9.86 -19.34 -10.93
C THR A 835 11.20 -18.70 -11.31
N CYS A 836 11.18 -17.82 -12.31
CA CYS A 836 12.28 -16.87 -12.54
C CYS A 836 12.53 -15.99 -11.29
N PRO A 837 13.79 -15.68 -10.93
CA PRO A 837 14.14 -14.90 -9.73
C PRO A 837 13.91 -13.38 -9.82
#